data_AF-A0AA50HWP7-F1
#
_entry.id   AF-A0AA50HWP7-F1
#
_cell.length_a   1.000
_cell.length_b   1.000
_cell.length_c   1.000
_cell.angle_alpha   90.00
_cell.angle_beta   90.00
_cell.angle_gamma   90.00
#
_symmetry.space_group_name_H-M   'P 1'
#
loop_
_entity.id
_entity.type
_entity.pdbx_description
1 polymer ?
#
loop_
_entity_poly.entity_id
_entity_poly.type
_entity_poly.pdbx_seq_one_letter_code
_entity_poly.pdbx_strand_id
1 'polypeptide(L)'
;MNGIHRWLFRLSIIIQLLWGSAPVTATQVVRIGVYENQPKIFLNDQNRPVGFWIDVIEAIAAAENWQIEYHLCEWQACLQKLEAGKIDLMPDVAVNPERAKKFQFNQEVVLNSWSIIYAANNANINSIIDLEGKRIVVLKNSVQEKNLIKRLAELKIKAEIIQVNSFSELFKKIDAGEADAGAVNYFFGNRFSHQHRVRPTNMVVDTSQLFFAASRQTNPAILRNIDEQVNLLKADTDSIYYESQKRWLFNNPLLTIQNLRAIIHRLIIIFIIVTVAIVIIWNYRLQKEIKLRKASQNQLSYQALHDTLTGLANRALLLQRLEFAGHQIKNNPKSRFALLFIDLDHFKLINDSWGHSVGDALLIKIAEKLQINLRETDLAVRLGGDEFVIFLESITEIKQAIDVAERILTHLRLPVQIQAKELFIKASIGIVIGSIHYYEPERLIRDADIAMYQAKNNGRNQYAVFDPSMHQTILERLSLEHDFRKTLEQETLELYYQPIISLVNDRLQGFEALIRWQHPEKGYINPEQLIAIAEETGLIISLGQWIMQQACQQIAQWREITNDDKIYVSVNLSPNQICRPLFVEEIENILQTTKLDGDALVLEITEGVLIQHLEIVAECLKKIKSHGMKNPIAASCGVSRMETT
;
A
#
# COMPACT_ATOMS: atom_id res chain seq x y z
N MET A 1 5.47 59.05 -77.80
CA MET A 1 5.05 57.74 -77.27
C MET A 1 6.13 57.21 -76.34
N ASN A 2 5.69 56.93 -75.11
CA ASN A 2 6.22 55.97 -74.13
C ASN A 2 7.58 56.22 -73.45
N GLY A 3 7.46 56.61 -72.17
CA GLY A 3 8.04 55.80 -71.09
C GLY A 3 9.34 56.29 -70.47
N ILE A 4 9.36 57.51 -69.93
CA ILE A 4 10.48 58.05 -69.17
C ILE A 4 10.40 57.61 -67.71
N HIS A 5 11.30 56.69 -67.39
CA HIS A 5 12.06 56.52 -66.16
C HIS A 5 12.03 57.61 -65.06
N ARG A 6 12.21 57.10 -63.82
CA ARG A 6 12.94 57.71 -62.68
C ARG A 6 12.20 58.82 -61.93
N TRP A 7 11.61 58.53 -60.77
CA TRP A 7 12.28 58.45 -59.45
C TRP A 7 13.31 59.56 -59.17
N LEU A 8 12.93 60.41 -58.22
CA LEU A 8 13.71 61.22 -57.26
C LEU A 8 14.18 62.63 -57.66
N PHE A 9 14.02 63.52 -56.66
CA PHE A 9 14.56 64.87 -56.46
C PHE A 9 13.74 66.09 -56.94
N ARG A 10 13.03 66.72 -55.98
CA ARG A 10 13.23 68.12 -55.49
C ARG A 10 11.95 68.62 -54.80
N LEU A 11 11.89 68.61 -53.47
CA LEU A 11 12.21 69.71 -52.53
C LEU A 11 11.27 70.93 -52.64
N SER A 12 10.33 71.02 -51.70
CA SER A 12 9.42 72.13 -51.38
C SER A 12 9.82 72.65 -49.97
N ILE A 13 10.23 73.91 -49.76
CA ILE A 13 9.44 75.15 -49.53
C ILE A 13 9.16 75.46 -48.02
N ILE A 14 9.77 76.56 -47.54
CA ILE A 14 9.26 77.63 -46.63
C ILE A 14 8.98 77.30 -45.13
N ILE A 15 9.57 78.10 -44.21
CA ILE A 15 8.91 78.98 -43.19
C ILE A 15 9.97 79.51 -42.19
N GLN A 16 10.28 80.81 -42.30
CA GLN A 16 10.78 81.71 -41.24
C GLN A 16 9.60 82.62 -40.86
N LEU A 17 9.34 82.83 -39.56
CA LEU A 17 8.76 84.07 -39.01
C LEU A 17 8.94 84.11 -37.46
N LEU A 18 9.65 85.14 -37.01
CA LEU A 18 10.13 85.53 -35.66
C LEU A 18 9.08 86.44 -34.97
N TRP A 19 8.71 86.20 -33.70
CA TRP A 19 9.18 86.82 -32.42
C TRP A 19 8.78 88.29 -32.15
N GLY A 20 8.07 88.51 -31.04
CA GLY A 20 7.86 89.79 -30.35
C GLY A 20 7.80 89.58 -28.82
N SER A 21 8.47 90.46 -28.06
CA SER A 21 8.88 90.34 -26.64
C SER A 21 8.05 91.19 -25.64
N ALA A 22 7.97 90.78 -24.36
CA ALA A 22 7.33 91.53 -23.25
C ALA A 22 8.33 91.89 -22.12
N PRO A 23 8.14 93.00 -21.36
CA PRO A 23 9.09 93.51 -20.35
C PRO A 23 8.91 92.89 -18.95
N VAL A 24 10.02 92.72 -18.21
CA VAL A 24 10.11 92.06 -16.89
C VAL A 24 10.00 93.08 -15.74
N THR A 25 9.07 92.86 -14.80
CA THR A 25 8.88 93.59 -13.53
C THR A 25 10.01 93.28 -12.53
N ALA A 26 10.38 94.25 -11.68
CA ALA A 26 11.44 94.12 -10.68
C ALA A 26 11.19 92.95 -9.71
N THR A 27 12.14 92.03 -9.63
CA THR A 27 12.08 90.79 -8.85
C THR A 27 12.19 91.07 -7.35
N GLN A 28 11.19 90.67 -6.57
CA GLN A 28 11.20 90.83 -5.10
C GLN A 28 12.07 89.74 -4.46
N VAL A 29 13.03 90.11 -3.61
CA VAL A 29 13.86 89.15 -2.86
C VAL A 29 13.13 88.71 -1.60
N VAL A 30 13.04 87.39 -1.37
CA VAL A 30 12.40 86.80 -0.19
C VAL A 30 13.38 85.87 0.51
N ARG A 31 13.70 86.18 1.77
CA ARG A 31 14.66 85.44 2.60
C ARG A 31 13.96 84.33 3.38
N ILE A 32 14.36 83.08 3.15
CA ILE A 32 13.65 81.90 3.66
C ILE A 32 14.56 81.08 4.57
N GLY A 33 14.07 80.76 5.76
CA GLY A 33 14.77 79.86 6.68
C GLY A 33 14.72 78.41 6.23
N VAL A 34 15.88 77.74 6.18
CA VAL A 34 16.01 76.30 5.87
C VAL A 34 16.74 75.62 7.03
N TYR A 35 16.18 74.50 7.49
CA TYR A 35 16.67 73.70 8.61
C TYR A 35 16.43 72.21 8.33
N GLU A 36 17.06 71.33 9.10
CA GLU A 36 16.98 69.89 8.87
C GLU A 36 15.68 69.26 9.39
N ASN A 37 14.77 68.93 8.46
CA ASN A 37 13.53 68.21 8.73
C ASN A 37 13.09 67.34 7.54
N GLN A 38 13.90 66.32 7.23
CA GLN A 38 13.63 65.38 6.14
C GLN A 38 12.29 64.65 6.32
N PRO A 39 11.51 64.38 5.26
CA PRO A 39 11.68 64.81 3.86
C PRO A 39 11.00 66.17 3.54
N LYS A 40 10.54 66.90 4.56
CA LYS A 40 9.74 68.13 4.39
C LYS A 40 10.58 69.31 3.91
N ILE A 41 11.74 69.53 4.54
CA ILE A 41 12.70 70.58 4.19
C ILE A 41 14.07 70.17 4.73
N PHE A 42 15.11 70.20 3.90
CA PHE A 42 16.47 69.77 4.29
C PHE A 42 17.50 70.12 3.22
N LEU A 43 18.78 69.85 3.49
CA LEU A 43 19.84 69.91 2.49
C LEU A 43 20.14 68.55 1.89
N ASN A 44 20.20 68.46 0.56
CA ASN A 44 20.69 67.26 -0.12
C ASN A 44 22.23 67.14 0.02
N ASP A 45 22.79 66.04 -0.50
CA ASP A 45 24.23 65.75 -0.47
C ASP A 45 25.11 66.81 -1.18
N GLN A 46 24.49 67.71 -1.96
CA GLN A 46 25.15 68.82 -2.65
C GLN A 46 24.97 70.17 -1.91
N ASN A 47 24.53 70.15 -0.65
CA ASN A 47 24.20 71.33 0.16
C ASN A 47 23.16 72.26 -0.46
N ARG A 48 22.23 71.72 -1.26
CA ARG A 48 21.10 72.48 -1.80
C ARG A 48 19.82 72.21 -1.00
N PRO A 49 19.03 73.25 -0.69
CA PRO A 49 17.70 73.07 -0.12
C PRO A 49 16.84 72.21 -1.04
N VAL A 50 16.23 71.17 -0.48
CA VAL A 50 15.27 70.28 -1.15
C VAL A 50 14.18 69.87 -0.18
N GLY A 51 13.10 69.29 -0.73
CA GLY A 51 11.98 68.75 0.04
C GLY A 51 10.67 69.40 -0.35
N PHE A 52 9.58 68.89 0.23
CA PHE A 52 8.22 69.34 -0.09
C PHE A 52 8.05 70.86 0.00
N TRP A 53 8.54 71.49 1.06
CA TRP A 53 8.40 72.93 1.25
C TRP A 53 9.25 73.76 0.29
N ILE A 54 10.35 73.18 -0.20
CA ILE A 54 11.23 73.84 -1.18
C ILE A 54 10.55 73.83 -2.56
N ASP A 55 10.04 72.69 -3.01
CA ASP A 55 9.33 72.59 -4.30
C ASP A 55 8.11 73.55 -4.33
N VAL A 56 7.34 73.61 -3.23
CA VAL A 56 6.15 74.47 -3.14
C VAL A 56 6.56 75.95 -3.16
N ILE A 57 7.56 76.37 -2.39
CA ILE A 57 7.94 77.78 -2.33
C ILE A 57 8.65 78.26 -3.59
N GLU A 58 9.41 77.40 -4.26
CA GLU A 58 9.99 77.70 -5.58
C GLU A 58 8.92 77.89 -6.64
N ALA A 59 7.85 77.07 -6.61
CA ALA A 59 6.72 77.24 -7.52
C ALA A 59 5.96 78.55 -7.28
N ILE A 60 5.73 78.91 -6.00
CA ILE A 60 5.14 80.21 -5.63
C ILE A 60 6.05 81.36 -6.09
N ALA A 61 7.37 81.26 -5.84
CA ALA A 61 8.32 82.27 -6.25
C ALA A 61 8.38 82.44 -7.78
N ALA A 62 8.28 81.35 -8.55
CA ALA A 62 8.22 81.41 -10.00
C ALA A 62 6.94 82.12 -10.50
N ALA A 63 5.79 81.85 -9.87
CA ALA A 63 4.52 82.48 -10.21
C ALA A 63 4.48 83.98 -9.85
N GLU A 64 5.09 84.35 -8.72
CA GLU A 64 5.11 85.72 -8.19
C GLU A 64 6.37 86.52 -8.60
N ASN A 65 7.25 85.92 -9.42
CA ASN A 65 8.52 86.49 -9.84
C ASN A 65 9.40 86.95 -8.66
N TRP A 66 9.55 86.09 -7.65
CA TRP A 66 10.41 86.30 -6.50
C TRP A 66 11.80 85.66 -6.70
N GLN A 67 12.81 86.30 -6.12
CA GLN A 67 14.14 85.71 -5.96
C GLN A 67 14.28 85.20 -4.53
N ILE A 68 14.53 83.90 -4.36
CA ILE A 68 14.66 83.31 -3.02
C ILE A 68 16.11 83.38 -2.55
N GLU A 69 16.31 83.84 -1.32
CA GLU A 69 17.58 83.71 -0.59
C GLU A 69 17.40 82.74 0.57
N TYR A 70 18.08 81.59 0.53
CA TYR A 70 17.99 80.58 1.59
C TYR A 70 18.97 80.88 2.73
N HIS A 71 18.46 80.98 3.94
CA HIS A 71 19.26 81.12 5.15
C HIS A 71 19.25 79.83 5.96
N LEU A 72 20.40 79.17 6.00
CA LEU A 72 20.59 77.99 6.82
C LEU A 72 20.64 78.36 8.30
N CYS A 73 19.90 77.63 9.12
CA CYS A 73 19.92 77.75 10.56
C CYS A 73 19.35 76.49 11.23
N GLU A 74 19.73 76.28 12.49
CA GLU A 74 18.98 75.39 13.37
C GLU A 74 17.57 75.93 13.60
N TRP A 75 16.59 75.05 13.82
CA TRP A 75 15.16 75.40 13.98
C TRP A 75 14.93 76.63 14.88
N GLN A 76 15.54 76.64 16.07
CA GLN A 76 15.39 77.74 17.03
C GLN A 76 16.07 79.03 16.55
N ALA A 77 17.22 78.92 15.91
CA ALA A 77 17.94 80.06 15.36
C ALA A 77 17.17 80.68 14.18
N CYS A 78 16.46 79.87 13.38
CA CYS A 78 15.58 80.38 12.32
C CYS A 78 14.42 81.19 12.90
N LEU A 79 13.75 80.70 13.95
CA LEU A 79 12.67 81.46 14.61
C LEU A 79 13.16 82.79 15.18
N GLN A 80 14.36 82.82 15.77
CA GLN A 80 14.96 84.07 16.27
C GLN A 80 15.32 85.04 15.13
N LYS A 81 15.86 84.53 14.02
CA LYS A 81 16.12 85.34 12.82
C LYS A 81 14.82 85.90 12.24
N LEU A 82 13.73 85.14 12.24
CA LEU A 82 12.41 85.58 11.79
C LEU A 82 11.87 86.69 12.70
N GLU A 83 11.98 86.53 14.02
CA GLU A 83 11.52 87.53 15.00
C GLU A 83 12.30 88.84 14.86
N ALA A 84 13.61 88.74 14.59
CA ALA A 84 14.49 89.87 14.34
C ALA A 84 14.36 90.48 12.92
N GLY A 85 13.52 89.93 12.02
CA GLY A 85 13.36 90.41 10.65
C GLY A 85 14.55 90.13 9.71
N LYS A 86 15.47 89.23 10.13
CA LYS A 86 16.63 88.82 9.32
C LYS A 86 16.28 87.82 8.23
N ILE A 87 15.16 87.11 8.37
CA ILE A 87 14.51 86.31 7.33
C ILE A 87 13.05 86.72 7.25
N ASP A 88 12.46 86.60 6.07
CA ASP A 88 11.11 87.06 5.78
C ASP A 88 10.07 85.97 6.03
N LEU A 89 10.42 84.71 5.72
CA LEU A 89 9.55 83.56 5.82
C LEU A 89 10.23 82.35 6.47
N MET A 90 9.44 81.58 7.19
CA MET A 90 9.81 80.28 7.71
C MET A 90 8.71 79.25 7.39
N PRO A 91 8.99 78.23 6.57
CA PRO A 91 8.04 77.16 6.26
C PRO A 91 7.90 76.17 7.42
N ASP A 92 6.88 75.31 7.33
CA ASP A 92 6.68 74.17 8.24
C ASP A 92 6.49 74.57 9.71
N VAL A 93 5.79 75.69 9.96
CA VAL A 93 5.53 76.21 11.31
C VAL A 93 4.09 75.99 11.71
N ALA A 94 3.87 75.28 12.82
CA ALA A 94 2.57 75.18 13.45
C ALA A 94 2.25 76.44 14.28
N VAL A 95 1.00 76.90 14.19
CA VAL A 95 0.47 78.04 14.96
C VAL A 95 0.25 77.62 16.41
N ASN A 96 0.69 78.46 17.35
CA ASN A 96 0.33 78.35 18.76
C ASN A 96 0.20 79.76 19.39
N PRO A 97 -0.40 79.89 20.59
CA PRO A 97 -0.66 81.20 21.20
C PRO A 97 0.59 82.06 21.43
N GLU A 98 1.76 81.46 21.68
CA GLU A 98 3.02 82.19 21.86
C GLU A 98 3.55 82.72 20.52
N ARG A 99 3.49 81.91 19.46
CA ARG A 99 3.96 82.26 18.12
C ARG A 99 3.04 83.26 17.44
N ALA A 100 1.72 83.15 17.62
CA ALA A 100 0.76 84.11 17.07
C ALA A 100 0.95 85.54 17.62
N LYS A 101 1.52 85.67 18.83
CA LYS A 101 1.92 86.99 19.37
C LYS A 101 3.15 87.57 18.69
N LYS A 102 4.05 86.73 18.16
CA LYS A 102 5.36 87.11 17.63
C LYS A 102 5.41 87.20 16.10
N PHE A 103 4.62 86.37 15.41
CA PHE A 103 4.68 86.17 13.96
C PHE A 103 3.32 86.38 13.30
N GLN A 104 3.34 86.64 12.00
CA GLN A 104 2.17 86.54 11.13
C GLN A 104 2.18 85.18 10.43
N PHE A 105 1.01 84.69 10.01
CA PHE A 105 0.88 83.40 9.32
C PHE A 105 -0.04 83.57 8.11
N ASN A 106 0.23 82.80 7.06
CA ASN A 106 -0.72 82.64 5.96
C ASN A 106 -1.98 81.90 6.47
N GLN A 107 -3.13 82.07 5.81
CA GLN A 107 -4.41 81.51 6.25
C GLN A 107 -4.64 80.08 5.75
N GLU A 108 -4.14 79.75 4.56
CA GLU A 108 -4.32 78.44 3.95
C GLU A 108 -3.36 77.41 4.54
N VAL A 109 -3.90 76.31 5.08
CA VAL A 109 -3.08 75.25 5.67
C VAL A 109 -2.22 74.60 4.59
N VAL A 110 -0.91 74.79 4.58
CA VAL A 110 -0.09 74.26 3.47
C VAL A 110 0.11 72.75 3.60
N LEU A 111 0.32 72.22 4.81
CA LEU A 111 0.48 70.79 5.03
C LEU A 111 -0.13 70.37 6.38
N ASN A 112 -0.87 69.27 6.37
CA ASN A 112 -1.28 68.60 7.61
C ASN A 112 -0.20 67.60 8.02
N SER A 113 0.24 67.67 9.28
CA SER A 113 1.18 66.71 9.85
C SER A 113 0.66 66.21 11.19
N TRP A 114 1.02 64.98 11.54
CA TRP A 114 0.76 64.43 12.86
C TRP A 114 2.04 63.79 13.37
N SER A 115 2.19 63.79 14.68
CA SER A 115 3.34 63.16 15.33
C SER A 115 2.90 61.90 16.03
N ILE A 116 3.73 60.87 15.95
CA ILE A 116 3.50 59.60 16.63
C ILE A 116 4.72 59.22 17.46
N ILE A 117 4.51 58.36 18.45
CA ILE A 117 5.60 57.75 19.20
C ILE A 117 6.18 56.59 18.39
N TYR A 118 7.50 56.56 18.25
CA TYR A 118 8.26 55.41 17.78
C TYR A 118 8.96 54.79 18.99
N ALA A 119 8.75 53.50 19.21
CA ALA A 119 9.35 52.76 20.32
C ALA A 119 10.54 51.93 19.82
N ALA A 120 11.52 51.69 20.69
CA ALA A 120 12.56 50.69 20.41
C ALA A 120 11.91 49.31 20.18
N ASN A 121 12.45 48.51 19.26
CA ASN A 121 11.86 47.19 18.94
C ASN A 121 11.76 46.26 20.15
N ASN A 122 12.64 46.40 21.12
CA ASN A 122 12.67 45.63 22.37
C ASN A 122 11.85 46.27 23.51
N ALA A 123 11.34 47.49 23.33
CA ALA A 123 10.52 48.16 24.33
C ALA A 123 9.04 47.76 24.17
N ASN A 124 8.44 47.27 25.25
CA ASN A 124 7.02 46.94 25.30
C ASN A 124 6.17 48.20 25.55
N ILE A 125 6.09 49.05 24.53
CA ILE A 125 5.33 50.31 24.54
C ILE A 125 4.28 50.25 23.43
N ASN A 126 3.01 50.13 23.81
CA ASN A 126 1.88 50.03 22.85
C ASN A 126 0.80 51.07 23.13
N SER A 127 0.74 51.59 24.36
CA SER A 127 -0.21 52.58 24.84
C SER A 127 0.49 53.67 25.64
N ILE A 128 -0.22 54.78 25.89
CA ILE A 128 0.34 55.93 26.61
C ILE A 128 0.72 55.59 28.06
N ILE A 129 0.02 54.60 28.66
CA ILE A 129 0.27 54.12 30.04
C ILE A 129 1.62 53.41 30.11
N ASP A 130 2.06 52.77 29.03
CA ASP A 130 3.33 52.05 28.97
C ASP A 130 4.55 52.98 28.98
N LEU A 131 4.33 54.30 28.92
CA LEU A 131 5.37 55.32 29.05
C LEU A 131 5.79 55.57 30.50
N GLU A 132 5.08 55.01 31.50
CA GLU A 132 5.46 55.12 32.90
C GLU A 132 6.89 54.59 33.14
N GLY A 133 7.74 55.42 33.73
CA GLY A 133 9.14 55.10 34.01
C GLY A 133 10.03 54.97 32.76
N LYS A 134 9.56 55.36 31.58
CA LYS A 134 10.33 55.29 30.32
C LYS A 134 11.03 56.59 29.99
N ARG A 135 12.15 56.47 29.26
CA ARG A 135 12.92 57.59 28.71
C ARG A 135 12.42 57.91 27.31
N ILE A 136 11.79 59.06 27.16
CA ILE A 136 11.17 59.50 25.91
C ILE A 136 11.95 60.68 25.34
N VAL A 137 12.51 60.50 24.16
CA VAL A 137 13.24 61.57 23.47
C VAL A 137 12.28 62.43 22.67
N VAL A 138 12.40 63.74 22.82
CA VAL A 138 11.60 64.73 22.10
C VAL A 138 12.50 65.84 21.55
N LEU A 139 12.08 66.44 20.44
CA LEU A 139 12.74 67.63 19.92
C LEU A 139 12.51 68.81 20.89
N LYS A 140 13.57 69.51 21.27
CA LYS A 140 13.50 70.64 22.21
C LYS A 140 12.63 71.79 21.68
N ASN A 141 11.79 72.36 22.54
CA ASN A 141 10.85 73.45 22.24
C ASN A 141 9.88 73.15 21.08
N SER A 142 9.62 71.87 20.84
CA SER A 142 8.74 71.41 19.79
C SER A 142 7.28 71.37 20.26
N VAL A 143 6.36 71.30 19.30
CA VAL A 143 4.93 71.15 19.60
C VAL A 143 4.68 69.77 20.22
N GLN A 144 5.41 68.75 19.75
CA GLN A 144 5.42 67.39 20.25
C GLN A 144 5.77 67.34 21.74
N GLU A 145 6.84 68.03 22.14
CA GLU A 145 7.25 68.11 23.55
C GLU A 145 6.15 68.69 24.44
N LYS A 146 5.64 69.88 24.07
CA LYS A 146 4.61 70.56 24.88
C LYS A 146 3.33 69.72 25.01
N ASN A 147 2.87 69.13 23.90
CA ASN A 147 1.65 68.32 23.88
C ASN A 147 1.82 66.99 24.61
N LEU A 148 2.98 66.33 24.47
CA LEU A 148 3.26 65.10 25.18
C LEU A 148 3.33 65.35 26.70
N ILE A 149 4.08 66.37 27.15
CA ILE A 149 4.19 66.73 28.57
C ILE A 149 2.80 67.05 29.15
N LYS A 150 2.00 67.85 28.44
CA LYS A 150 0.63 68.17 28.87
C LYS A 150 -0.21 66.90 29.06
N ARG A 151 -0.18 66.00 28.09
CA ARG A 151 -0.97 64.75 28.12
C ARG A 151 -0.50 63.78 29.20
N LEU A 152 0.81 63.67 29.43
CA LEU A 152 1.37 62.88 30.53
C LEU A 152 0.94 63.43 31.90
N ALA A 153 0.94 64.76 32.05
CA ALA A 153 0.50 65.43 33.28
C ALA A 153 -1.00 65.22 33.55
N GLU A 154 -1.87 65.35 32.53
CA GLU A 154 -3.31 65.10 32.63
C GLU A 154 -3.62 63.65 33.07
N LEU A 155 -2.81 62.69 32.62
CA LEU A 155 -2.96 61.27 32.95
C LEU A 155 -2.15 60.82 34.18
N LYS A 156 -1.40 61.73 34.82
CA LYS A 156 -0.53 61.46 35.97
C LYS A 156 0.56 60.40 35.71
N ILE A 157 1.05 60.32 34.47
CA ILE A 157 2.09 59.39 34.04
C ILE A 157 3.46 60.05 34.19
N LYS A 158 4.41 59.38 34.87
CA LYS A 158 5.78 59.87 35.05
C LYS A 158 6.71 59.23 34.03
N ALA A 159 7.07 59.98 32.99
CA ALA A 159 8.11 59.61 32.03
C ALA A 159 9.30 60.57 32.12
N GLU A 160 10.51 60.10 31.83
CA GLU A 160 11.70 60.93 31.75
C GLU A 160 11.81 61.54 30.34
N ILE A 161 11.77 62.87 30.23
CA ILE A 161 11.85 63.57 28.94
C ILE A 161 13.30 63.94 28.62
N ILE A 162 13.82 63.41 27.52
CA ILE A 162 15.16 63.71 27.01
C ILE A 162 15.03 64.65 25.81
N GLN A 163 15.60 65.85 25.92
CA GLN A 163 15.56 66.83 24.84
C GLN A 163 16.75 66.64 23.87
N VAL A 164 16.47 66.68 22.56
CA VAL A 164 17.48 66.69 21.49
C VAL A 164 17.30 67.89 20.57
N ASN A 165 18.32 68.21 19.77
CA ASN A 165 18.28 69.35 18.86
C ASN A 165 17.85 69.00 17.43
N SER A 166 17.85 67.71 17.06
CA SER A 166 17.39 67.25 15.74
C SER A 166 16.66 65.90 15.81
N PHE A 167 15.83 65.61 14.80
CA PHE A 167 15.17 64.30 14.68
C PHE A 167 16.15 63.16 14.36
N SER A 168 17.29 63.44 13.71
CA SER A 168 18.34 62.42 13.49
C SER A 168 18.97 61.98 14.81
N GLU A 169 19.23 62.92 15.73
CA GLU A 169 19.74 62.62 17.07
C GLU A 169 18.74 61.78 17.87
N LEU A 170 17.44 62.01 17.70
CA LEU A 170 16.37 61.26 18.37
C LEU A 170 16.47 59.76 18.09
N PHE A 171 16.49 59.34 16.82
CA PHE A 171 16.61 57.91 16.49
C PHE A 171 17.96 57.31 16.87
N LYS A 172 19.06 58.08 16.79
CA LYS A 172 20.37 57.63 17.27
C LYS A 172 20.37 57.32 18.78
N LYS A 173 19.70 58.14 19.60
CA LYS A 173 19.57 57.87 21.05
C LYS A 173 18.76 56.61 21.35
N ILE A 174 17.72 56.33 20.58
CA ILE A 174 16.93 55.10 20.73
C ILE A 174 17.77 53.88 20.31
N ASP A 175 18.48 53.95 19.19
CA ASP A 175 19.38 52.87 18.73
C ASP A 175 20.52 52.59 19.70
N ALA A 176 21.05 53.63 20.34
CA ALA A 176 22.09 53.52 21.37
C ALA A 176 21.57 52.96 22.71
N GLY A 177 20.25 52.76 22.86
CA GLY A 177 19.63 52.33 24.11
C GLY A 177 19.60 53.40 25.20
N GLU A 178 19.89 54.66 24.85
CA GLU A 178 19.81 55.82 25.74
C GLU A 178 18.35 56.27 25.99
N ALA A 179 17.41 55.80 25.16
CA ALA A 179 15.99 56.08 25.27
C ALA A 179 15.14 54.89 24.82
N ASP A 180 13.92 54.80 25.36
CA ASP A 180 13.00 53.69 25.10
C ASP A 180 12.03 53.99 23.93
N ALA A 181 11.74 55.27 23.70
CA ALA A 181 10.92 55.74 22.59
C ALA A 181 11.19 57.22 22.28
N GLY A 182 10.62 57.73 21.19
CA GLY A 182 10.67 59.15 20.87
C GLY A 182 9.51 59.63 20.02
N ALA A 183 9.17 60.92 20.17
CA ALA A 183 8.09 61.58 19.46
C ALA A 183 8.61 62.29 18.20
N VAL A 184 8.18 61.84 17.03
CA VAL A 184 8.55 62.44 15.74
C VAL A 184 7.34 62.63 14.84
N ASN A 185 7.44 63.55 13.88
CA ASN A 185 6.43 63.69 12.85
C ASN A 185 6.37 62.42 11.97
N TYR A 186 5.16 62.06 11.52
CA TYR A 186 4.92 60.83 10.77
C TYR A 186 5.77 60.71 9.51
N PHE A 187 5.97 61.81 8.76
CA PHE A 187 6.72 61.80 7.51
C PHE A 187 8.20 61.46 7.72
N PHE A 188 8.84 62.07 8.72
CA PHE A 188 10.21 61.71 9.11
C PHE A 188 10.25 60.26 9.59
N GLY A 189 9.37 59.90 10.52
CA GLY A 189 9.34 58.57 11.12
C GLY A 189 9.18 57.46 10.08
N ASN A 190 8.19 57.57 9.18
CA ASN A 190 7.89 56.56 8.16
C ASN A 190 9.05 56.38 7.16
N ARG A 191 9.83 57.44 6.91
CA ARG A 191 10.96 57.39 5.99
C ARG A 191 12.20 56.75 6.62
N PHE A 192 12.50 57.08 7.87
CA PHE A 192 13.77 56.69 8.51
C PHE A 192 13.65 55.53 9.49
N SER A 193 12.45 55.16 9.96
CA SER A 193 12.28 54.08 10.94
C SER A 193 12.86 52.75 10.46
N HIS A 194 12.81 52.44 9.16
CA HIS A 194 13.39 51.22 8.60
C HIS A 194 14.92 51.14 8.69
N GLN A 195 15.59 52.29 8.82
CA GLN A 195 17.05 52.37 8.94
C GLN A 195 17.52 52.30 10.40
N HIS A 196 16.57 52.33 11.35
CA HIS A 196 16.80 52.34 12.79
C HIS A 196 16.06 51.16 13.44
N ARG A 197 16.40 50.80 14.68
CA ARG A 197 15.77 49.69 15.42
C ARG A 197 14.52 50.13 16.16
N VAL A 198 13.67 50.87 15.47
CA VAL A 198 12.46 51.49 16.01
C VAL A 198 11.21 51.03 15.24
N ARG A 199 10.09 50.92 15.95
CA ARG A 199 8.79 50.60 15.38
C ARG A 199 7.79 51.73 15.63
N PRO A 200 6.93 52.07 14.66
CA PRO A 200 5.84 52.99 14.91
C PRO A 200 4.87 52.39 15.93
N THR A 201 4.31 53.24 16.79
CA THR A 201 3.18 52.87 17.65
C THR A 201 1.90 53.55 17.14
N ASN A 202 0.76 53.13 17.66
CA ASN A 202 -0.53 53.76 17.36
C ASN A 202 -0.80 55.02 18.20
N MET A 203 0.19 55.50 18.96
CA MET A 203 0.04 56.69 19.81
C MET A 203 0.30 57.97 19.03
N VAL A 204 -0.77 58.66 18.67
CA VAL A 204 -0.70 60.03 18.13
C VAL A 204 -0.45 61.00 19.28
N VAL A 205 0.62 61.79 19.19
CA VAL A 205 1.01 62.82 20.15
C VAL A 205 0.24 64.11 19.87
N ASP A 206 0.23 64.54 18.61
CA ASP A 206 -0.44 65.75 18.16
C ASP A 206 -0.82 65.68 16.68
N THR A 207 -1.81 66.48 16.29
CA THR A 207 -2.09 66.84 14.91
C THR A 207 -1.85 68.35 14.76
N SER A 208 -1.08 68.72 13.74
CA SER A 208 -0.61 70.08 13.51
C SER A 208 -0.88 70.50 12.08
N GLN A 209 -1.55 71.64 11.93
CA GLN A 209 -1.65 72.36 10.67
C GLN A 209 -0.41 73.23 10.50
N LEU A 210 0.26 73.13 9.36
CA LEU A 210 1.55 73.78 9.11
C LEU A 210 1.40 74.88 8.07
N PHE A 211 2.04 76.01 8.37
CA PHE A 211 1.93 77.28 7.65
C PHE A 211 3.31 77.86 7.37
N PHE A 212 3.36 78.86 6.50
CA PHE A 212 4.47 79.80 6.44
C PHE A 212 4.29 80.86 7.54
N ALA A 213 5.28 80.96 8.42
CA ALA A 213 5.38 82.05 9.39
C ALA A 213 6.19 83.21 8.79
N ALA A 214 5.72 84.43 8.96
CA ALA A 214 6.42 85.65 8.58
C ALA A 214 6.74 86.53 9.79
N SER A 215 7.81 87.32 9.67
CA SER A 215 8.08 88.38 10.63
C SER A 215 6.93 89.38 10.65
N ARG A 216 6.69 90.06 11.78
CA ARG A 216 5.73 91.17 11.81
C ARG A 216 6.16 92.34 10.91
N GLN A 217 7.43 92.39 10.55
CA GLN A 217 8.01 93.39 9.64
C GLN A 217 7.87 93.00 8.16
N THR A 218 7.52 91.74 7.86
CA THR A 218 7.38 91.24 6.48
C THR A 218 6.17 91.90 5.80
N ASN A 219 6.30 92.23 4.52
CA ASN A 219 5.20 92.77 3.72
C ASN A 219 3.99 91.81 3.75
N PRO A 220 2.80 92.24 4.23
CA PRO A 220 1.61 91.38 4.29
C PRO A 220 1.19 90.79 2.93
N ALA A 221 1.56 91.43 1.82
CA ALA A 221 1.28 90.90 0.48
C ALA A 221 1.93 89.53 0.24
N ILE A 222 3.11 89.25 0.84
CA ILE A 222 3.79 87.95 0.67
C ILE A 222 2.91 86.80 1.17
N LEU A 223 2.31 86.95 2.36
CA LEU A 223 1.44 85.91 2.92
C LEU A 223 0.15 85.74 2.12
N ARG A 224 -0.43 86.84 1.61
CA ARG A 224 -1.61 86.78 0.74
C ARG A 224 -1.32 86.07 -0.58
N ASN A 225 -0.21 86.38 -1.22
CA ASN A 225 0.19 85.72 -2.47
C ASN A 225 0.48 84.23 -2.23
N ILE A 226 1.07 83.87 -1.08
CA ILE A 226 1.20 82.46 -0.67
C ILE A 226 -0.17 81.79 -0.57
N ASP A 227 -1.16 82.41 0.09
CA ASP A 227 -2.50 81.83 0.22
C ASP A 227 -3.17 81.62 -1.15
N GLU A 228 -3.08 82.60 -2.05
CA GLU A 228 -3.61 82.52 -3.41
C GLU A 228 -2.94 81.39 -4.21
N GLN A 229 -1.61 81.34 -4.22
CA GLN A 229 -0.85 80.33 -4.97
C GLN A 229 -1.02 78.92 -4.37
N VAL A 230 -1.06 78.77 -3.04
CA VAL A 230 -1.31 77.48 -2.40
C VAL A 230 -2.70 76.96 -2.75
N ASN A 231 -3.72 77.83 -2.80
CA ASN A 231 -5.06 77.44 -3.24
C ASN A 231 -5.08 76.99 -4.71
N LEU A 232 -4.40 77.71 -5.61
CA LEU A 232 -4.28 77.31 -7.02
C LEU A 232 -3.58 75.96 -7.17
N LEU A 233 -2.44 75.77 -6.48
CA LEU A 233 -1.71 74.52 -6.49
C LEU A 233 -2.54 73.35 -5.95
N LYS A 234 -3.35 73.57 -4.92
CA LYS A 234 -4.21 72.51 -4.37
C LYS A 234 -5.43 72.19 -5.22
N ALA A 235 -5.91 73.14 -6.03
CA ALA A 235 -7.05 72.95 -6.91
C ALA A 235 -6.72 72.05 -8.12
N ASP A 236 -5.46 72.03 -8.56
CA ASP A 236 -4.97 71.18 -9.65
C ASP A 236 -4.28 69.92 -9.10
N THR A 237 -4.82 68.75 -9.43
CA THR A 237 -4.29 67.45 -8.98
C THR A 237 -2.95 67.07 -9.63
N ASP A 238 -2.61 67.69 -10.76
CA ASP A 238 -1.34 67.49 -11.47
C ASP A 238 -0.30 68.57 -11.14
N SER A 239 -0.61 69.44 -10.17
CA SER A 239 0.31 70.48 -9.75
C SER A 239 1.54 69.91 -9.04
N ILE A 240 2.59 70.74 -9.01
CA ILE A 240 3.82 70.44 -8.26
C ILE A 240 3.55 70.15 -6.78
N TYR A 241 2.47 70.67 -6.19
CA TYR A 241 2.11 70.36 -4.81
C TYR A 241 1.82 68.87 -4.62
N TYR A 242 0.96 68.26 -5.45
CA TYR A 242 0.65 66.83 -5.34
C TYR A 242 1.80 65.94 -5.83
N GLU A 243 2.53 66.36 -6.86
CA GLU A 243 3.75 65.64 -7.29
C GLU A 243 4.79 65.62 -6.17
N SER A 244 5.02 66.76 -5.52
CA SER A 244 5.96 66.91 -4.43
C SER A 244 5.52 66.12 -3.19
N GLN A 245 4.22 66.07 -2.88
CA GLN A 245 3.70 65.17 -1.83
C GLN A 245 3.97 63.70 -2.13
N LYS A 246 3.72 63.23 -3.35
CA LYS A 246 4.02 61.83 -3.76
C LYS A 246 5.52 61.56 -3.72
N ARG A 247 6.35 62.50 -4.19
CA ARG A 247 7.81 62.37 -4.28
C ARG A 247 8.46 62.35 -2.90
N TRP A 248 8.04 63.23 -1.99
CA TRP A 248 8.73 63.43 -0.72
C TRP A 248 8.03 62.79 0.47
N LEU A 249 6.69 62.89 0.56
CA LEU A 249 5.93 62.57 1.77
C LEU A 249 5.29 61.17 1.75
N PHE A 250 4.85 60.69 0.59
CA PHE A 250 4.13 59.41 0.43
C PHE A 250 4.83 58.49 -0.56
N ASN A 251 5.80 57.73 -0.07
CA ASN A 251 6.56 56.78 -0.88
C ASN A 251 5.75 55.48 -1.09
N ASN A 252 4.88 55.45 -2.10
CA ASN A 252 4.31 54.20 -2.61
C ASN A 252 5.16 53.72 -3.80
N PRO A 253 5.68 52.47 -3.81
CA PRO A 253 6.28 51.92 -5.01
C PRO A 253 5.15 51.68 -6.03
N LEU A 254 4.93 52.64 -6.93
CA LEU A 254 4.05 52.46 -8.06
C LEU A 254 4.58 51.28 -8.91
N LEU A 255 3.71 50.31 -9.19
CA LEU A 255 3.98 49.17 -10.06
C LEU A 255 4.46 49.67 -11.43
N THR A 256 5.75 49.51 -11.70
CA THR A 256 6.33 49.74 -13.03
C THR A 256 6.05 48.54 -13.95
N ILE A 257 5.92 48.75 -15.26
CA ILE A 257 5.70 47.69 -16.28
C ILE A 257 6.78 46.60 -16.22
N GLN A 258 8.00 46.94 -15.77
CA GLN A 258 9.08 45.98 -15.54
C GLN A 258 8.77 44.99 -14.40
N ASN A 259 8.10 45.44 -13.33
CA ASN A 259 7.69 44.55 -12.23
C ASN A 259 6.57 43.60 -12.67
N LEU A 260 5.66 44.04 -13.54
CA LEU A 260 4.63 43.19 -14.14
C LEU A 260 5.24 42.07 -15.00
N ARG A 261 6.24 42.37 -15.83
CA ARG A 261 6.98 41.33 -16.59
C ARG A 261 7.66 40.32 -15.66
N ALA A 262 8.31 40.78 -14.60
CA ALA A 262 8.96 39.89 -13.64
C ALA A 262 7.95 38.98 -12.90
N ILE A 263 6.78 39.51 -12.54
CA ILE A 263 5.70 38.73 -11.92
C ILE A 263 5.17 37.68 -12.89
N ILE A 264 4.91 38.05 -14.15
CA ILE A 264 4.45 37.11 -15.18
C ILE A 264 5.48 36.00 -15.42
N HIS A 265 6.77 36.34 -15.52
CA HIS A 265 7.83 35.32 -15.65
C HIS A 265 7.87 34.36 -14.44
N ARG A 266 7.73 34.87 -13.21
CA ARG A 266 7.68 34.02 -12.01
C ARG A 266 6.45 33.10 -12.02
N LEU A 267 5.29 33.60 -12.43
CA LEU A 267 4.07 32.80 -12.54
C LEU A 267 4.21 31.71 -13.61
N ILE A 268 4.83 32.01 -14.76
CA ILE A 268 5.11 31.01 -15.79
C ILE A 268 6.05 29.92 -15.26
N ILE A 269 7.12 30.30 -14.54
CA ILE A 269 8.05 29.34 -13.95
C ILE A 269 7.34 28.45 -12.92
N ILE A 270 6.53 29.04 -12.02
CA ILE A 270 5.76 28.30 -11.03
C ILE A 270 4.78 27.35 -11.72
N PHE A 271 4.08 27.81 -12.76
CA PHE A 271 3.18 26.97 -13.54
C PHE A 271 3.93 25.77 -14.12
N ILE A 272 5.07 25.98 -14.79
CA ILE A 272 5.88 24.88 -15.34
C ILE A 272 6.30 23.89 -14.25
N ILE A 273 6.77 24.38 -13.09
CA ILE A 273 7.17 23.52 -11.96
C ILE A 273 6.00 22.66 -11.47
N VAL A 274 4.81 23.27 -11.30
CA VAL A 274 3.61 22.56 -10.86
C VAL A 274 3.19 21.51 -11.90
N THR A 275 3.20 21.85 -13.18
CA THR A 275 2.84 20.91 -14.25
C THR A 275 3.82 19.74 -14.29
N VAL A 276 5.13 19.98 -14.18
CA VAL A 276 6.15 18.93 -14.11
C VAL A 276 5.96 18.06 -12.87
N ALA A 277 5.68 18.65 -11.70
CA ALA A 277 5.41 17.90 -10.48
C ALA A 277 4.17 16.99 -10.63
N ILE A 278 3.09 17.48 -11.24
CA ILE A 278 1.89 16.70 -11.55
C ILE A 278 2.24 15.53 -12.47
N VAL A 279 3.00 15.78 -13.56
CA VAL A 279 3.43 14.73 -14.49
C VAL A 279 4.30 13.69 -13.80
N ILE A 280 5.22 14.08 -12.91
CA ILE A 280 6.06 13.16 -12.14
C ILE A 280 5.20 12.30 -11.21
N ILE A 281 4.28 12.92 -10.45
CA ILE A 281 3.38 12.21 -9.53
C ILE A 281 2.49 11.23 -10.33
N TRP A 282 1.97 11.67 -11.48
CA TRP A 282 1.17 10.83 -12.36
C TRP A 282 1.97 9.64 -12.90
N ASN A 283 3.18 9.88 -13.41
CA ASN A 283 4.06 8.82 -13.90
C ASN A 283 4.42 7.82 -12.80
N TYR A 284 4.72 8.30 -11.59
CA TYR A 284 5.02 7.44 -10.46
C TYR A 284 3.82 6.56 -10.08
N ARG A 285 2.61 7.13 -10.05
CA ARG A 285 1.37 6.35 -9.82
C ARG A 285 1.14 5.31 -10.91
N LEU A 286 1.31 5.70 -12.17
CA LEU A 286 1.14 4.81 -13.32
C LEU A 286 2.14 3.65 -13.28
N GLN A 287 3.42 3.93 -13.00
CA GLN A 287 4.45 2.88 -12.87
C GLN A 287 4.13 1.90 -11.74
N LYS A 288 3.65 2.41 -10.59
CA LYS A 288 3.26 1.57 -9.46
C LYS A 288 2.08 0.66 -9.83
N GLU A 289 1.07 1.19 -10.52
CA GLU A 289 -0.09 0.41 -10.96
C GLU A 289 0.29 -0.65 -12.00
N ILE A 290 1.14 -0.32 -12.97
CA ILE A 290 1.68 -1.27 -13.95
C ILE A 290 2.44 -2.39 -13.24
N LYS A 291 3.29 -2.06 -12.26
CA LYS A 291 4.05 -3.07 -11.49
C LYS A 291 3.13 -4.01 -10.72
N LEU A 292 2.08 -3.48 -10.08
CA LEU A 292 1.08 -4.28 -9.37
C LEU A 292 0.30 -5.20 -10.32
N ARG A 293 -0.19 -4.67 -11.45
CA ARG A 293 -0.86 -5.48 -12.47
C ARG A 293 0.04 -6.59 -13.01
N LYS A 294 1.30 -6.28 -13.30
CA LYS A 294 2.25 -7.25 -13.84
C LYS A 294 2.59 -8.33 -12.82
N ALA A 295 2.74 -7.98 -11.54
CA ALA A 295 2.91 -8.97 -10.47
C ALA A 295 1.67 -9.88 -10.32
N SER A 296 0.47 -9.32 -10.36
CA SER A 296 -0.78 -10.09 -10.31
C SER A 296 -0.96 -11.00 -11.52
N GLN A 297 -0.65 -10.51 -12.73
CA GLN A 297 -0.67 -11.34 -13.94
C GLN A 297 0.34 -12.47 -13.88
N ASN A 298 1.57 -12.20 -13.43
CA ASN A 298 2.59 -13.26 -13.25
C ASN A 298 2.14 -14.29 -12.22
N GLN A 299 1.51 -13.86 -11.12
CA GLN A 299 0.98 -14.76 -10.10
C GLN A 299 -0.19 -15.60 -10.63
N LEU A 300 -1.11 -15.02 -11.40
CA LEU A 300 -2.19 -15.75 -12.07
C LEU A 300 -1.65 -16.75 -13.10
N SER A 301 -0.64 -16.36 -13.89
CA SER A 301 0.03 -17.26 -14.83
C SER A 301 0.78 -18.39 -14.12
N TYR A 302 1.41 -18.12 -12.97
CA TYR A 302 2.06 -19.14 -12.15
C TYR A 302 1.02 -20.10 -11.55
N GLN A 303 -0.07 -19.58 -10.96
CA GLN A 303 -1.16 -20.41 -10.43
C GLN A 303 -1.91 -21.22 -11.50
N ALA A 304 -1.95 -20.73 -12.74
CA ALA A 304 -2.52 -21.50 -13.85
C ALA A 304 -1.73 -22.78 -14.16
N LEU A 305 -0.44 -22.83 -13.80
CA LEU A 305 0.48 -23.92 -14.13
C LEU A 305 1.03 -24.69 -12.91
N HIS A 306 0.73 -24.24 -11.69
CA HIS A 306 1.22 -24.83 -10.44
C HIS A 306 0.08 -25.14 -9.47
N ASP A 307 0.26 -26.18 -8.66
CA ASP A 307 -0.62 -26.55 -7.55
C ASP A 307 -0.42 -25.57 -6.37
N THR A 308 -1.52 -25.02 -5.85
CA THR A 308 -1.46 -23.95 -4.84
C THR A 308 -1.05 -24.43 -3.45
N LEU A 309 -1.23 -25.73 -3.16
CA LEU A 309 -0.85 -26.29 -1.86
C LEU A 309 0.63 -26.66 -1.81
N THR A 310 1.11 -27.40 -2.80
CA THR A 310 2.46 -27.97 -2.81
C THR A 310 3.48 -27.14 -3.58
N GLY A 311 3.03 -26.21 -4.44
CA GLY A 311 3.90 -25.44 -5.34
C GLY A 311 4.47 -26.24 -6.53
N LEU A 312 4.18 -27.55 -6.62
CA LEU A 312 4.54 -28.38 -7.77
C LEU A 312 3.83 -27.91 -9.04
N ALA A 313 4.27 -28.41 -10.19
CA ALA A 313 3.52 -28.24 -11.43
C ALA A 313 2.11 -28.86 -11.28
N ASN A 314 1.13 -28.32 -11.99
CA ASN A 314 -0.21 -28.90 -12.05
C ASN A 314 -0.41 -29.69 -13.35
N ARG A 315 -1.59 -30.29 -13.50
CA ARG A 315 -1.98 -31.05 -14.70
C ARG A 315 -1.81 -30.27 -16.00
N ALA A 316 -2.06 -28.97 -16.02
CA ALA A 316 -1.94 -28.17 -17.23
C ALA A 316 -0.48 -28.05 -17.70
N LEU A 317 0.46 -27.82 -16.78
CA LEU A 317 1.88 -27.77 -17.11
C LEU A 317 2.42 -29.15 -17.53
N LEU A 318 1.93 -30.24 -16.92
CA LEU A 318 2.27 -31.60 -17.34
C LEU A 318 1.88 -31.85 -18.81
N LEU A 319 0.64 -31.54 -19.18
CA LEU A 319 0.16 -31.72 -20.56
C LEU A 319 0.99 -30.93 -21.55
N GLN A 320 1.29 -29.66 -21.24
CA GLN A 320 2.17 -28.82 -22.08
C GLN A 320 3.55 -29.45 -22.27
N ARG A 321 4.15 -30.01 -21.21
CA ARG A 321 5.45 -30.68 -21.29
C ARG A 321 5.40 -31.98 -22.06
N LEU A 322 4.34 -32.77 -21.91
CA LEU A 322 4.13 -34.01 -22.67
C LEU A 322 3.94 -33.73 -24.17
N GLU A 323 3.15 -32.71 -24.53
CA GLU A 323 3.00 -32.27 -25.93
C GLU A 323 4.36 -31.86 -26.53
N PHE A 324 5.12 -31.03 -25.80
CA PHE A 324 6.46 -30.61 -26.24
C PHE A 324 7.41 -31.79 -26.41
N ALA A 325 7.43 -32.73 -25.46
CA ALA A 325 8.24 -33.94 -25.53
C ALA A 325 7.84 -34.83 -26.72
N GLY A 326 6.53 -34.95 -27.00
CA GLY A 326 6.02 -35.65 -28.18
C GLY A 326 6.52 -35.03 -29.49
N HIS A 327 6.56 -33.70 -29.58
CA HIS A 327 7.18 -33.01 -30.72
C HIS A 327 8.69 -33.27 -30.83
N GLN A 328 9.41 -33.29 -29.72
CA GLN A 328 10.85 -33.59 -29.73
C GLN A 328 11.16 -35.01 -30.21
N ILE A 329 10.37 -36.01 -29.79
CA ILE A 329 10.54 -37.41 -30.22
C ILE A 329 10.35 -37.58 -31.73
N LYS A 330 9.45 -36.81 -32.36
CA LYS A 330 9.30 -36.82 -33.83
C LYS A 330 10.57 -36.38 -34.55
N ASN A 331 11.31 -35.43 -33.98
CA ASN A 331 12.55 -34.91 -34.56
C ASN A 331 13.77 -35.76 -34.20
N ASN A 332 13.75 -36.48 -33.08
CA ASN A 332 14.79 -37.41 -32.67
C ASN A 332 14.18 -38.75 -32.21
N PRO A 333 14.02 -39.73 -33.14
CA PRO A 333 13.33 -41.00 -32.86
C PRO A 333 13.99 -41.88 -31.80
N LYS A 334 15.25 -41.60 -31.43
CA LYS A 334 15.97 -42.30 -30.35
C LYS A 334 15.66 -41.74 -28.96
N SER A 335 15.07 -40.55 -28.88
CA SER A 335 14.67 -39.93 -27.62
C SER A 335 13.43 -40.63 -27.06
N ARG A 336 13.42 -40.84 -25.74
CA ARG A 336 12.27 -41.36 -24.99
C ARG A 336 12.04 -40.48 -23.77
N PHE A 337 10.86 -40.59 -23.19
CA PHE A 337 10.55 -40.01 -21.88
C PHE A 337 9.80 -41.04 -21.05
N ALA A 338 9.71 -40.83 -19.74
CA ALA A 338 8.89 -41.66 -18.87
C ALA A 338 7.92 -40.82 -18.05
N LEU A 339 6.77 -41.43 -17.74
CA LEU A 339 5.80 -40.91 -16.81
C LEU A 339 5.68 -41.90 -15.65
N LEU A 340 5.89 -41.41 -14.42
CA LEU A 340 5.70 -42.17 -13.19
C LEU A 340 4.50 -41.60 -12.47
N PHE A 341 3.40 -42.35 -12.41
CA PHE A 341 2.21 -42.00 -11.64
C PHE A 341 2.35 -42.56 -10.24
N ILE A 342 2.13 -41.74 -9.21
CA ILE A 342 2.41 -42.06 -7.82
C ILE A 342 1.16 -41.76 -7.01
N ASP A 343 0.71 -42.73 -6.23
CA ASP A 343 -0.40 -42.60 -5.29
C ASP A 343 0.08 -42.95 -3.88
N LEU A 344 -0.33 -42.16 -2.88
CA LEU A 344 0.05 -42.38 -1.48
C LEU A 344 -0.91 -43.39 -0.83
N ASP A 345 -0.38 -44.58 -0.52
CA ASP A 345 -1.17 -45.69 0.00
C ASP A 345 -1.86 -45.30 1.32
N HIS A 346 -3.19 -45.47 1.36
CA HIS A 346 -4.02 -45.20 2.54
C HIS A 346 -3.97 -43.75 3.06
N PHE A 347 -3.67 -42.75 2.21
CA PHE A 347 -3.69 -41.34 2.62
C PHE A 347 -5.02 -40.89 3.24
N LYS A 348 -6.16 -41.42 2.74
CA LYS A 348 -7.48 -41.16 3.33
C LYS A 348 -7.55 -41.51 4.82
N LEU A 349 -6.93 -42.62 5.24
CA LEU A 349 -6.90 -43.01 6.65
C LEU A 349 -6.15 -41.98 7.51
N ILE A 350 -5.12 -41.33 6.96
CA ILE A 350 -4.40 -40.24 7.65
C ILE A 350 -5.32 -39.04 7.82
N ASN A 351 -6.04 -38.64 6.77
CA ASN A 351 -7.01 -37.55 6.86
C ASN A 351 -8.11 -37.84 7.88
N ASP A 352 -8.67 -39.05 7.85
CA ASP A 352 -9.77 -39.45 8.73
C ASP A 352 -9.31 -39.56 10.20
N SER A 353 -8.06 -40.00 10.43
CA SER A 353 -7.50 -40.17 11.78
C SER A 353 -6.92 -38.88 12.39
N TRP A 354 -6.35 -38.00 11.55
CA TRP A 354 -5.52 -36.87 12.02
C TRP A 354 -5.97 -35.51 11.49
N GLY A 355 -6.99 -35.47 10.64
CA GLY A 355 -7.55 -34.26 10.06
C GLY A 355 -6.82 -33.78 8.80
N HIS A 356 -7.55 -33.07 7.94
CA HIS A 356 -7.05 -32.58 6.65
C HIS A 356 -5.83 -31.66 6.75
N SER A 357 -5.67 -30.89 7.84
CA SER A 357 -4.50 -30.01 8.01
C SER A 357 -3.18 -30.78 8.17
N VAL A 358 -3.23 -31.97 8.78
CA VAL A 358 -2.08 -32.87 8.88
C VAL A 358 -1.81 -33.53 7.52
N GLY A 359 -2.87 -33.91 6.80
CA GLY A 359 -2.77 -34.41 5.43
C GLY A 359 -2.13 -33.41 4.47
N ASP A 360 -2.57 -32.15 4.51
CA ASP A 360 -2.01 -31.06 3.70
C ASP A 360 -0.52 -30.84 3.99
N ALA A 361 -0.13 -30.83 5.26
CA ALA A 361 1.27 -30.72 5.66
C ALA A 361 2.10 -31.93 5.19
N LEU A 362 1.53 -33.14 5.24
CA LEU A 362 2.17 -34.34 4.70
C LEU A 362 2.37 -34.23 3.19
N LEU A 363 1.36 -33.78 2.43
CA LEU A 363 1.46 -33.58 0.98
C LEU A 363 2.56 -32.59 0.60
N ILE A 364 2.69 -31.49 1.34
CA ILE A 364 3.78 -30.51 1.16
C ILE A 364 5.14 -31.18 1.37
N LYS A 365 5.29 -31.99 2.43
CA LYS A 365 6.57 -32.69 2.70
C LYS A 365 6.87 -33.79 1.69
N ILE A 366 5.85 -34.48 1.17
CA ILE A 366 6.04 -35.42 0.08
C ILE A 366 6.49 -34.69 -1.18
N ALA A 367 5.87 -33.56 -1.53
CA ALA A 367 6.29 -32.75 -2.67
C ALA A 367 7.76 -32.33 -2.59
N GLU A 368 8.21 -31.85 -1.42
CA GLU A 368 9.63 -31.52 -1.17
C GLU A 368 10.53 -32.75 -1.38
N LYS A 369 10.16 -33.91 -0.82
CA LYS A 369 10.92 -35.16 -0.98
C LYS A 369 11.00 -35.62 -2.43
N LEU A 370 9.92 -35.49 -3.21
CA LEU A 370 9.91 -35.84 -4.63
C LEU A 370 10.84 -34.93 -5.42
N GLN A 371 10.82 -33.61 -5.19
CA GLN A 371 11.68 -32.65 -5.91
C GLN A 371 13.17 -32.89 -5.68
N ILE A 372 13.59 -33.20 -4.45
CA ILE A 372 15.01 -33.46 -4.11
C ILE A 372 15.56 -34.68 -4.89
N ASN A 373 14.68 -35.60 -5.28
CA ASN A 373 15.06 -36.81 -6.00
C ASN A 373 15.11 -36.63 -7.52
N LEU A 374 14.91 -35.43 -8.05
CA LEU A 374 14.78 -35.16 -9.48
C LEU A 374 15.89 -34.25 -10.02
N ARG A 375 16.19 -34.40 -11.31
CA ARG A 375 17.11 -33.50 -12.03
C ARG A 375 16.38 -32.22 -12.40
N GLU A 376 17.12 -31.17 -12.75
CA GLU A 376 16.53 -29.90 -13.21
C GLU A 376 15.66 -30.06 -14.48
N THR A 377 15.91 -31.09 -15.28
CA THR A 377 15.13 -31.41 -16.49
C THR A 377 13.84 -32.17 -16.21
N ASP A 378 13.75 -32.83 -15.05
CA ASP A 378 12.60 -33.65 -14.68
C ASP A 378 11.53 -32.77 -14.01
N LEU A 379 10.27 -33.20 -14.08
CA LEU A 379 9.15 -32.42 -13.54
C LEU A 379 8.36 -33.25 -12.53
N ALA A 380 8.25 -32.73 -11.30
CA ALA A 380 7.27 -33.20 -10.32
C ALA A 380 5.95 -32.41 -10.44
N VAL A 381 4.85 -33.14 -10.49
CA VAL A 381 3.50 -32.64 -10.73
C VAL A 381 2.59 -33.18 -9.64
N ARG A 382 1.63 -32.38 -9.17
CA ARG A 382 0.49 -32.87 -8.40
C ARG A 382 -0.77 -32.76 -9.25
N LEU A 383 -1.47 -33.88 -9.43
CA LEU A 383 -2.71 -33.91 -10.22
C LEU A 383 -3.92 -33.50 -9.39
N GLY A 384 -3.93 -33.87 -8.11
CA GLY A 384 -5.00 -33.60 -7.16
C GLY A 384 -4.96 -34.63 -6.02
N GLY A 385 -5.62 -34.33 -4.89
CA GLY A 385 -5.65 -35.27 -3.76
C GLY A 385 -4.25 -35.71 -3.31
N ASP A 386 -4.02 -37.01 -3.32
CA ASP A 386 -2.80 -37.75 -3.00
C ASP A 386 -2.04 -38.25 -4.24
N GLU A 387 -2.42 -37.82 -5.44
CA GLU A 387 -1.83 -38.25 -6.70
C GLU A 387 -0.73 -37.29 -7.18
N PHE A 388 0.45 -37.86 -7.40
CA PHE A 388 1.62 -37.18 -7.94
C PHE A 388 2.05 -37.82 -9.25
N VAL A 389 2.67 -37.03 -10.11
CA VAL A 389 3.27 -37.52 -11.35
C VAL A 389 4.67 -36.98 -11.49
N ILE A 390 5.58 -37.83 -11.93
CA ILE A 390 6.93 -37.44 -12.30
C ILE A 390 7.11 -37.68 -13.78
N PHE A 391 7.47 -36.63 -14.49
CA PHE A 391 7.85 -36.68 -15.89
C PHE A 391 9.37 -36.63 -16.00
N LEU A 392 9.95 -37.69 -16.56
CA LEU A 392 11.39 -37.80 -16.80
C LEU A 392 11.67 -37.49 -18.27
N GLU A 393 12.39 -36.38 -18.50
CA GLU A 393 12.72 -35.92 -19.84
C GLU A 393 13.98 -36.63 -20.36
N SER A 394 13.98 -37.02 -21.64
CA SER A 394 15.16 -37.57 -22.34
C SER A 394 15.82 -38.79 -21.68
N ILE A 395 15.03 -39.83 -21.39
CA ILE A 395 15.59 -41.12 -20.98
C ILE A 395 16.05 -41.93 -22.20
N THR A 396 16.99 -42.83 -21.96
CA THR A 396 17.56 -43.74 -22.99
C THR A 396 17.00 -45.15 -22.89
N GLU A 397 16.78 -45.62 -21.65
CA GLU A 397 16.34 -46.97 -21.33
C GLU A 397 15.30 -46.96 -20.19
N ILE A 398 14.47 -47.98 -20.14
CA ILE A 398 13.43 -48.12 -19.12
C ILE A 398 14.00 -48.24 -17.71
N LYS A 399 15.20 -48.80 -17.58
CA LYS A 399 15.93 -48.95 -16.33
C LYS A 399 16.10 -47.62 -15.60
N GLN A 400 16.32 -46.52 -16.32
CA GLN A 400 16.44 -45.18 -15.71
C GLN A 400 15.16 -44.74 -15.00
N ALA A 401 13.98 -45.07 -15.55
CA ALA A 401 12.71 -44.79 -14.91
C ALA A 401 12.48 -45.68 -13.68
N ILE A 402 12.88 -46.94 -13.77
CA ILE A 402 12.83 -47.90 -12.65
C ILE A 402 13.73 -47.43 -11.49
N ASP A 403 14.98 -47.06 -11.78
CA ASP A 403 15.94 -46.58 -10.76
C ASP A 403 15.40 -45.34 -10.02
N VAL A 404 14.69 -44.44 -10.73
CA VAL A 404 14.04 -43.28 -10.12
C VAL A 404 12.86 -43.71 -9.24
N ALA A 405 12.01 -44.63 -9.70
CA ALA A 405 10.89 -45.14 -8.93
C ALA A 405 11.36 -45.83 -7.64
N GLU A 406 12.38 -46.68 -7.71
CA GLU A 406 12.98 -47.35 -6.54
C GLU A 406 13.57 -46.35 -5.55
N ARG A 407 14.26 -45.32 -6.05
CA ARG A 407 14.81 -44.25 -5.22
C ARG A 407 13.70 -43.49 -4.48
N ILE A 408 12.60 -43.16 -5.17
CA ILE A 408 11.45 -42.49 -4.57
C ILE A 408 10.81 -43.36 -3.49
N LEU A 409 10.51 -44.63 -3.79
CA LEU A 409 9.95 -45.58 -2.82
C LEU A 409 10.82 -45.68 -1.57
N THR A 410 12.14 -45.74 -1.74
CA THR A 410 13.10 -45.79 -0.63
C THR A 410 13.05 -44.52 0.24
N HIS A 411 12.93 -43.34 -0.37
CA HIS A 411 12.86 -42.07 0.37
C HIS A 411 11.51 -41.83 1.05
N LEU A 412 10.42 -42.32 0.46
CA LEU A 412 9.07 -42.22 1.03
C LEU A 412 8.88 -43.15 2.23
N ARG A 413 9.60 -44.29 2.29
CA ARG A 413 9.63 -45.17 3.47
C ARG A 413 10.20 -44.51 4.72
N LEU A 414 11.01 -43.47 4.57
CA LEU A 414 11.55 -42.73 5.72
C LEU A 414 10.45 -41.89 6.37
N PRO A 415 10.38 -41.88 7.72
CA PRO A 415 9.37 -41.15 8.45
C PRO A 415 9.32 -39.67 8.07
N VAL A 416 8.11 -39.10 8.11
CA VAL A 416 7.85 -37.68 7.86
C VAL A 416 7.41 -37.01 9.14
N GLN A 417 8.20 -36.02 9.58
CA GLN A 417 7.90 -35.26 10.78
C GLN A 417 6.93 -34.13 10.50
N ILE A 418 5.74 -34.26 11.06
CA ILE A 418 4.67 -33.27 10.98
C ILE A 418 4.32 -32.86 12.41
N GLN A 419 4.65 -31.61 12.77
CA GLN A 419 4.51 -31.08 14.13
C GLN A 419 5.31 -31.93 15.15
N ALA A 420 4.64 -32.55 16.13
CA ALA A 420 5.24 -33.41 17.14
C ALA A 420 5.07 -34.91 16.84
N LYS A 421 4.66 -35.27 15.61
CA LYS A 421 4.32 -36.64 15.21
C LYS A 421 5.22 -37.14 14.09
N GLU A 422 5.39 -38.45 14.08
CA GLU A 422 6.13 -39.19 13.06
C GLU A 422 5.15 -40.03 12.24
N LEU A 423 5.06 -39.75 10.94
CA LEU A 423 4.13 -40.44 10.04
C LEU A 423 4.90 -41.30 9.04
N PHE A 424 4.38 -42.50 8.81
CA PHE A 424 4.87 -43.42 7.79
C PHE A 424 3.85 -43.49 6.66
N ILE A 425 4.29 -43.21 5.44
CA ILE A 425 3.46 -43.31 4.24
C ILE A 425 4.18 -44.17 3.22
N LYS A 426 3.43 -45.05 2.57
CA LYS A 426 3.91 -45.86 1.44
C LYS A 426 3.31 -45.29 0.16
N ALA A 427 3.88 -45.66 -0.98
CA ALA A 427 3.35 -45.24 -2.26
C ALA A 427 3.38 -46.37 -3.27
N SER A 428 2.41 -46.36 -4.17
CA SER A 428 2.37 -47.27 -5.32
C SER A 428 2.67 -46.46 -6.58
N ILE A 429 3.54 -47.00 -7.46
CA ILE A 429 4.04 -46.27 -8.64
C ILE A 429 3.73 -47.02 -9.93
N GLY A 430 3.18 -46.34 -10.93
CA GLY A 430 2.97 -46.85 -12.28
C GLY A 430 3.90 -46.17 -13.27
N ILE A 431 4.61 -46.93 -14.09
CA ILE A 431 5.62 -46.41 -15.02
C ILE A 431 5.17 -46.64 -16.46
N VAL A 432 5.11 -45.59 -17.27
CA VAL A 432 4.88 -45.66 -18.72
C VAL A 432 6.04 -45.02 -19.46
N ILE A 433 6.45 -45.65 -20.57
CA ILE A 433 7.47 -45.11 -21.46
C ILE A 433 6.84 -44.49 -22.71
N GLY A 434 7.12 -43.21 -22.93
CA GLY A 434 6.80 -42.50 -24.15
C GLY A 434 7.81 -42.79 -25.27
N SER A 435 7.31 -43.05 -26.47
CA SER A 435 8.12 -43.30 -27.67
C SER A 435 7.45 -42.75 -28.92
N ILE A 436 8.12 -42.83 -30.07
CA ILE A 436 7.58 -42.32 -31.35
C ILE A 436 6.25 -42.98 -31.76
N HIS A 437 6.00 -44.20 -31.29
CA HIS A 437 4.76 -44.94 -31.54
C HIS A 437 3.76 -44.84 -30.38
N TYR A 438 4.11 -44.13 -29.30
CA TYR A 438 3.35 -44.08 -28.05
C TYR A 438 3.55 -42.76 -27.31
N TYR A 439 2.80 -41.71 -27.68
CA TYR A 439 3.03 -40.37 -27.10
C TYR A 439 1.78 -39.50 -26.86
N GLU A 440 0.57 -40.03 -26.99
CA GLU A 440 -0.65 -39.25 -26.72
C GLU A 440 -0.75 -38.90 -25.21
N PRO A 441 -0.73 -37.62 -24.81
CA PRO A 441 -0.58 -37.21 -23.39
C PRO A 441 -1.63 -37.82 -22.45
N GLU A 442 -2.91 -37.73 -22.81
CA GLU A 442 -4.01 -38.25 -22.00
C GLU A 442 -3.94 -39.76 -21.84
N ARG A 443 -3.58 -40.45 -22.92
CA ARG A 443 -3.38 -41.90 -22.93
C ARG A 443 -2.23 -42.30 -22.01
N LEU A 444 -1.09 -41.60 -22.06
CA LEU A 444 0.07 -41.86 -21.20
C LEU A 444 -0.27 -41.71 -19.72
N ILE A 445 -1.02 -40.67 -19.34
CA ILE A 445 -1.46 -40.46 -17.95
C ILE A 445 -2.36 -41.62 -17.51
N ARG A 446 -3.36 -41.98 -18.33
CA ARG A 446 -4.28 -43.09 -18.04
C ARG A 446 -3.54 -44.42 -17.90
N ASP A 447 -2.61 -44.71 -18.79
CA ASP A 447 -1.90 -45.99 -18.79
C ASP A 447 -0.90 -46.08 -17.63
N ALA A 448 -0.37 -44.93 -17.16
CA ALA A 448 0.47 -44.88 -15.97
C ALA A 448 -0.35 -45.08 -14.69
N ASP A 449 -1.57 -44.55 -14.64
CA ASP A 449 -2.55 -44.82 -13.58
C ASP A 449 -2.93 -46.32 -13.54
N ILE A 450 -3.18 -46.94 -14.70
CA ILE A 450 -3.42 -48.39 -14.82
C ILE A 450 -2.26 -49.21 -14.24
N ALA A 451 -1.02 -48.86 -14.57
CA ALA A 451 0.15 -49.55 -14.01
C ALA A 451 0.27 -49.31 -12.49
N MET A 452 -0.02 -48.11 -12.00
CA MET A 452 0.00 -47.79 -10.56
C MET A 452 -1.04 -48.63 -9.82
N TYR A 453 -2.24 -48.79 -10.39
CA TYR A 453 -3.26 -49.66 -9.84
C TYR A 453 -2.80 -51.13 -9.78
N GLN A 454 -2.11 -51.62 -10.82
CA GLN A 454 -1.50 -52.96 -10.79
C GLN A 454 -0.47 -53.09 -9.65
N ALA A 455 0.34 -52.05 -9.40
CA ALA A 455 1.26 -52.04 -8.28
C ALA A 455 0.54 -52.12 -6.91
N LYS A 456 -0.64 -51.49 -6.79
CA LYS A 456 -1.50 -51.62 -5.60
C LYS A 456 -1.97 -53.06 -5.39
N ASN A 457 -2.45 -53.71 -6.44
CA ASN A 457 -2.98 -55.08 -6.37
C ASN A 457 -1.89 -56.11 -6.05
N ASN A 458 -0.68 -55.89 -6.54
CA ASN A 458 0.46 -56.77 -6.29
C ASN A 458 1.02 -56.64 -4.86
N GLY A 459 0.37 -55.87 -3.96
CA GLY A 459 0.79 -55.71 -2.56
C GLY A 459 1.18 -54.29 -2.11
N ARG A 460 0.99 -53.26 -2.95
CA ARG A 460 1.33 -51.84 -2.69
C ARG A 460 2.84 -51.62 -2.43
N ASN A 461 3.26 -50.37 -2.17
CA ASN A 461 4.66 -50.02 -1.82
C ASN A 461 5.72 -50.51 -2.84
N GLN A 462 5.35 -50.52 -4.11
CA GLN A 462 6.17 -51.00 -5.21
C GLN A 462 5.82 -50.25 -6.48
N TYR A 463 6.55 -50.54 -7.56
CA TYR A 463 6.24 -50.03 -8.88
C TYR A 463 5.74 -51.15 -9.80
N ALA A 464 4.98 -50.78 -10.83
CA ALA A 464 4.72 -51.64 -11.98
C ALA A 464 4.94 -50.86 -13.27
N VAL A 465 5.49 -51.54 -14.28
CA VAL A 465 5.71 -50.98 -15.61
C VAL A 465 4.54 -51.35 -16.48
N PHE A 466 3.92 -50.36 -17.12
CA PHE A 466 2.78 -50.58 -18.00
C PHE A 466 3.10 -51.55 -19.13
N ASP A 467 2.24 -52.55 -19.26
CA ASP A 467 2.17 -53.44 -20.41
C ASP A 467 0.74 -53.38 -20.98
N PRO A 468 0.55 -53.39 -22.31
CA PRO A 468 -0.78 -53.37 -22.91
C PRO A 468 -1.76 -54.43 -22.39
N SER A 469 -1.26 -55.59 -21.93
CA SER A 469 -2.10 -56.64 -21.32
C SER A 469 -2.78 -56.17 -20.01
N MET A 470 -2.22 -55.19 -19.30
CA MET A 470 -2.81 -54.65 -18.06
C MET A 470 -4.17 -53.99 -18.29
N HIS A 471 -4.39 -53.39 -19.47
CA HIS A 471 -5.68 -52.79 -19.80
C HIS A 471 -6.78 -53.85 -19.88
N GLN A 472 -6.43 -55.05 -20.34
CA GLN A 472 -7.35 -56.17 -20.41
C GLN A 472 -7.64 -56.71 -19.01
N THR A 473 -6.64 -56.82 -18.14
CA THR A 473 -6.81 -57.26 -16.74
C THR A 473 -7.77 -56.36 -15.96
N ILE A 474 -7.69 -55.03 -16.12
CA ILE A 474 -8.60 -54.10 -15.45
C ILE A 474 -10.04 -54.24 -15.96
N LEU A 475 -10.23 -54.32 -17.28
CA LEU A 475 -11.56 -54.50 -17.86
C LEU A 475 -12.17 -55.83 -17.43
N GLU A 476 -11.37 -56.90 -17.41
CA GLU A 476 -11.78 -58.22 -16.93
C GLU A 476 -12.18 -58.18 -15.45
N ARG A 477 -11.44 -57.43 -14.62
CA ARG A 477 -11.75 -57.23 -13.20
C ARG A 477 -13.06 -56.47 -13.00
N LEU A 478 -13.27 -55.36 -13.71
CA LEU A 478 -14.51 -54.57 -13.60
C LEU A 478 -15.74 -55.37 -14.06
N SER A 479 -15.60 -56.14 -15.14
CA SER A 479 -16.64 -57.10 -15.55
C SER A 479 -16.91 -58.10 -14.44
N LEU A 480 -15.87 -58.70 -13.88
CA LEU A 480 -15.99 -59.72 -12.84
C LEU A 480 -16.63 -59.17 -11.55
N GLU A 481 -16.32 -57.92 -11.16
CA GLU A 481 -16.98 -57.24 -10.04
C GLU A 481 -18.48 -57.07 -10.29
N HIS A 482 -18.85 -56.58 -11.48
CA HIS A 482 -20.25 -56.39 -11.86
C HIS A 482 -21.03 -57.71 -11.88
N ASP A 483 -20.43 -58.75 -12.45
CA ASP A 483 -21.01 -60.09 -12.54
C ASP A 483 -21.10 -60.75 -11.15
N PHE A 484 -20.13 -60.51 -10.27
CA PHE A 484 -20.17 -60.99 -8.89
C PHE A 484 -21.32 -60.38 -8.10
N ARG A 485 -21.52 -59.06 -8.22
CA ARG A 485 -22.65 -58.38 -7.54
C ARG A 485 -24.00 -58.98 -7.96
N LYS A 486 -24.19 -59.21 -9.26
CA LYS A 486 -25.40 -59.87 -9.78
C LYS A 486 -25.55 -61.30 -9.26
N THR A 487 -24.47 -62.07 -9.25
CA THR A 487 -24.47 -63.46 -8.77
C THR A 487 -24.88 -63.53 -7.30
N LEU A 488 -24.37 -62.61 -6.48
CA LEU A 488 -24.71 -62.53 -5.06
C LEU A 488 -26.20 -62.18 -4.84
N GLU A 489 -26.79 -61.32 -5.67
CA GLU A 489 -28.23 -61.01 -5.65
C GLU A 489 -29.10 -62.18 -6.14
N GLN A 490 -28.57 -63.03 -7.02
CA GLN A 490 -29.28 -64.17 -7.63
C GLN A 490 -29.06 -65.50 -6.90
N GLU A 491 -28.22 -65.51 -5.85
CA GLU A 491 -27.87 -66.69 -5.04
C GLU A 491 -27.34 -67.90 -5.85
N THR A 492 -26.62 -67.65 -6.96
CA THR A 492 -26.06 -68.72 -7.83
C THR A 492 -24.65 -69.16 -7.43
N LEU A 493 -24.23 -68.84 -6.21
CA LEU A 493 -22.98 -69.30 -5.61
C LEU A 493 -23.13 -70.72 -5.06
N GLU A 494 -22.02 -71.45 -4.96
CA GLU A 494 -22.00 -72.82 -4.43
C GLU A 494 -21.06 -72.94 -3.23
N LEU A 495 -21.40 -73.82 -2.28
CA LEU A 495 -20.51 -74.22 -1.21
C LEU A 495 -20.04 -75.66 -1.41
N TYR A 496 -18.74 -75.83 -1.41
CA TYR A 496 -18.09 -77.13 -1.39
C TYR A 496 -17.65 -77.43 0.04
N TYR A 497 -17.65 -78.70 0.43
CA TYR A 497 -17.42 -79.10 1.81
C TYR A 497 -16.25 -80.09 1.90
N GLN A 498 -15.17 -79.69 2.58
CA GLN A 498 -14.01 -80.54 2.79
C GLN A 498 -14.13 -81.25 4.16
N PRO A 499 -14.10 -82.60 4.22
CA PRO A 499 -14.31 -83.31 5.48
C PRO A 499 -13.10 -83.18 6.42
N ILE A 500 -13.39 -83.00 7.70
CA ILE A 500 -12.40 -82.96 8.79
C ILE A 500 -12.51 -84.27 9.57
N ILE A 501 -11.47 -85.11 9.49
CA ILE A 501 -11.42 -86.45 10.12
C ILE A 501 -10.52 -86.40 11.35
N SER A 502 -10.97 -86.99 12.46
CA SER A 502 -10.15 -87.14 13.67
C SER A 502 -9.16 -88.30 13.54
N LEU A 503 -7.87 -88.01 13.66
CA LEU A 503 -6.79 -89.01 13.57
C LEU A 503 -6.79 -90.02 14.73
N VAL A 504 -7.45 -89.71 15.86
CA VAL A 504 -7.47 -90.57 17.04
C VAL A 504 -8.45 -91.73 16.87
N ASN A 505 -9.56 -91.52 16.16
CA ASN A 505 -10.66 -92.48 16.06
C ASN A 505 -11.16 -92.70 14.63
N ASP A 506 -10.53 -92.08 13.64
CA ASP A 506 -10.88 -92.13 12.21
C ASP A 506 -12.35 -91.79 11.91
N ARG A 507 -12.92 -90.89 12.73
CA ARG A 507 -14.31 -90.43 12.59
C ARG A 507 -14.38 -89.03 12.03
N LEU A 508 -15.36 -88.80 11.16
CA LEU A 508 -15.77 -87.47 10.73
C LEU A 508 -16.10 -86.60 11.95
N GLN A 509 -15.53 -85.40 12.00
CA GLN A 509 -15.79 -84.39 13.02
C GLN A 509 -16.64 -83.25 12.47
N GLY A 510 -16.43 -82.88 11.22
CA GLY A 510 -17.11 -81.75 10.61
C GLY A 510 -16.65 -81.53 9.18
N PHE A 511 -17.01 -80.38 8.62
CA PHE A 511 -16.64 -79.97 7.28
C PHE A 511 -16.16 -78.53 7.27
N GLU A 512 -15.18 -78.20 6.43
CA GLU A 512 -14.87 -76.82 6.07
C GLU A 512 -15.69 -76.41 4.85
N ALA A 513 -16.44 -75.31 4.98
CA ALA A 513 -17.23 -74.73 3.90
C ALA A 513 -16.35 -73.80 3.06
N LEU A 514 -16.23 -74.15 1.77
CA LEU A 514 -15.38 -73.46 0.80
C LEU A 514 -16.25 -72.89 -0.32
N ILE A 515 -16.22 -71.57 -0.47
CA ILE A 515 -16.98 -70.87 -1.51
C ILE A 515 -16.49 -71.25 -2.91
N ARG A 516 -17.42 -71.47 -3.83
CA ARG A 516 -17.17 -71.65 -5.25
C ARG A 516 -18.12 -70.76 -6.05
N TRP A 517 -17.56 -70.13 -7.07
CA TRP A 517 -18.35 -69.35 -8.01
C TRP A 517 -18.16 -69.88 -9.42
N GLN A 518 -19.22 -70.47 -9.97
CA GLN A 518 -19.28 -70.91 -11.34
C GLN A 518 -19.81 -69.77 -12.23
N HIS A 519 -18.89 -69.02 -12.84
CA HIS A 519 -19.25 -67.95 -13.75
C HIS A 519 -19.80 -68.52 -15.07
N PRO A 520 -20.92 -68.00 -15.60
CA PRO A 520 -21.57 -68.54 -16.80
C PRO A 520 -20.65 -68.64 -18.02
N GLU A 521 -19.77 -67.65 -18.21
CA GLU A 521 -18.86 -67.59 -19.35
C GLU A 521 -17.41 -68.02 -19.03
N LYS A 522 -16.98 -67.88 -17.76
CA LYS A 522 -15.57 -68.00 -17.36
C LYS A 522 -15.28 -69.28 -16.56
N GLY A 523 -16.30 -70.09 -16.27
CA GLY A 523 -16.16 -71.28 -15.44
C GLY A 523 -15.88 -70.95 -13.98
N TYR A 524 -15.19 -71.82 -13.27
CA TYR A 524 -14.87 -71.60 -11.86
C TYR A 524 -13.84 -70.48 -11.68
N ILE A 525 -14.23 -69.46 -10.92
CA ILE A 525 -13.35 -68.35 -10.55
C ILE A 525 -12.55 -68.74 -9.31
N ASN A 526 -11.25 -68.39 -9.29
CA ASN A 526 -10.37 -68.66 -8.16
C ASN A 526 -10.92 -67.98 -6.89
N PRO A 527 -11.11 -68.71 -5.77
CA PRO A 527 -11.57 -68.16 -4.50
C PRO A 527 -10.77 -66.95 -4.00
N GLU A 528 -9.44 -66.90 -4.21
CA GLU A 528 -8.63 -65.76 -3.78
C GLU A 528 -8.97 -64.48 -4.56
N GLN A 529 -9.15 -64.61 -5.88
CA GLN A 529 -9.57 -63.50 -6.74
C GLN A 529 -10.97 -63.01 -6.35
N LEU A 530 -11.87 -63.93 -6.04
CA LEU A 530 -13.23 -63.62 -5.59
C LEU A 530 -13.23 -62.86 -4.26
N ILE A 531 -12.49 -63.35 -3.28
CA ILE A 531 -12.41 -62.76 -1.94
C ILE A 531 -11.76 -61.38 -2.01
N ALA A 532 -10.69 -61.21 -2.78
CA ALA A 532 -10.05 -59.91 -2.98
C ALA A 532 -11.01 -58.86 -3.55
N ILE A 533 -11.83 -59.23 -4.56
CA ILE A 533 -12.87 -58.35 -5.10
C ILE A 533 -13.92 -58.03 -4.03
N ALA A 534 -14.37 -59.04 -3.28
CA ALA A 534 -15.39 -58.86 -2.26
C ALA A 534 -14.91 -57.92 -1.12
N GLU A 535 -13.65 -58.02 -0.71
CA GLU A 535 -13.08 -57.18 0.34
C GLU A 535 -12.90 -55.72 -0.12
N GLU A 536 -12.37 -55.50 -1.32
CA GLU A 536 -12.17 -54.14 -1.85
C GLU A 536 -13.48 -53.39 -2.09
N THR A 537 -14.53 -54.12 -2.46
CA THR A 537 -15.86 -53.54 -2.78
C THR A 537 -16.80 -53.49 -1.57
N GLY A 538 -16.41 -54.10 -0.45
CA GLY A 538 -17.25 -54.27 0.74
C GLY A 538 -18.32 -55.37 0.61
N LEU A 539 -18.40 -56.05 -0.54
CA LEU A 539 -19.32 -57.18 -0.76
C LEU A 539 -19.00 -58.40 0.13
N ILE A 540 -17.81 -58.46 0.73
CA ILE A 540 -17.39 -59.52 1.65
C ILE A 540 -18.35 -59.70 2.84
N ILE A 541 -19.02 -58.62 3.24
CA ILE A 541 -20.00 -58.63 4.32
C ILE A 541 -21.23 -59.46 3.91
N SER A 542 -21.84 -59.08 2.78
CA SER A 542 -23.02 -59.77 2.25
C SER A 542 -22.70 -61.21 1.83
N LEU A 543 -21.52 -61.43 1.24
CA LEU A 543 -21.04 -62.77 0.88
C LEU A 543 -20.93 -63.66 2.12
N GLY A 544 -20.27 -63.19 3.17
CA GLY A 544 -20.07 -64.02 4.35
C GLY A 544 -21.35 -64.29 5.14
N GLN A 545 -22.32 -63.37 5.14
CA GLN A 545 -23.66 -63.65 5.66
C GLN A 545 -24.33 -64.80 4.88
N TRP A 546 -24.28 -64.76 3.55
CA TRP A 546 -24.81 -65.82 2.69
C TRP A 546 -24.10 -67.15 2.95
N ILE A 547 -22.76 -67.17 3.04
CA ILE A 547 -21.97 -68.38 3.32
C ILE A 547 -22.38 -69.00 4.66
N MET A 548 -22.43 -68.20 5.74
CA MET A 548 -22.82 -68.70 7.06
C MET A 548 -24.24 -69.27 7.06
N GLN A 549 -25.18 -68.60 6.39
CA GLN A 549 -26.55 -69.06 6.31
C GLN A 549 -26.67 -70.40 5.57
N GLN A 550 -26.02 -70.53 4.41
CA GLN A 550 -26.04 -71.77 3.62
C GLN A 550 -25.31 -72.92 4.33
N ALA A 551 -24.16 -72.65 4.94
CA ALA A 551 -23.42 -73.65 5.72
C ALA A 551 -24.24 -74.17 6.92
N CYS A 552 -24.90 -73.27 7.65
CA CYS A 552 -25.79 -73.62 8.76
C CYS A 552 -27.02 -74.40 8.28
N GLN A 553 -27.64 -74.01 7.16
CA GLN A 553 -28.76 -74.78 6.59
C GLN A 553 -28.34 -76.20 6.19
N GLN A 554 -27.16 -76.35 5.58
CA GLN A 554 -26.66 -77.64 5.13
C GLN A 554 -26.29 -78.56 6.30
N ILE A 555 -25.63 -78.03 7.34
CA ILE A 555 -25.26 -78.85 8.51
C ILE A 555 -26.50 -79.28 9.31
N ALA A 556 -27.54 -78.45 9.40
CA ALA A 556 -28.81 -78.83 10.01
C ALA A 556 -29.43 -80.04 9.30
N GLN A 557 -29.46 -80.04 7.96
CA GLN A 557 -29.95 -81.18 7.17
C GLN A 557 -29.10 -82.44 7.39
N TRP A 558 -27.77 -82.30 7.42
CA TRP A 558 -26.89 -83.45 7.63
C TRP A 558 -26.99 -84.04 9.04
N ARG A 559 -27.13 -83.20 10.07
CA ARG A 559 -27.38 -83.67 11.45
C ARG A 559 -28.69 -84.44 11.54
N GLU A 560 -29.75 -83.96 10.87
CA GLU A 560 -31.04 -84.66 10.81
C GLU A 560 -30.93 -86.03 10.12
N ILE A 561 -30.21 -86.12 8.99
CA ILE A 561 -30.05 -87.37 8.23
C ILE A 561 -29.15 -88.38 8.96
N THR A 562 -28.06 -87.91 9.57
CA THR A 562 -27.07 -88.77 10.21
C THR A 562 -27.40 -89.11 11.67
N ASN A 563 -28.30 -88.34 12.28
CA ASN A 563 -28.63 -88.37 13.70
C ASN A 563 -27.37 -88.23 14.59
N ASP A 564 -26.42 -87.40 14.16
CA ASP A 564 -25.19 -87.06 14.89
C ASP A 564 -25.08 -85.55 15.10
N ASP A 565 -25.52 -85.10 16.28
CA ASP A 565 -25.50 -83.69 16.67
C ASP A 565 -24.09 -83.15 16.93
N LYS A 566 -23.02 -83.96 16.75
CA LYS A 566 -21.64 -83.52 16.98
C LYS A 566 -20.93 -83.04 15.72
N ILE A 567 -21.51 -83.25 14.55
CA ILE A 567 -20.90 -82.81 13.28
C ILE A 567 -21.01 -81.29 13.17
N TYR A 568 -19.89 -80.59 13.00
CA TYR A 568 -19.87 -79.13 12.84
C TYR A 568 -19.52 -78.71 11.40
N VAL A 569 -19.76 -77.44 11.07
CA VAL A 569 -19.24 -76.79 9.87
C VAL A 569 -18.34 -75.63 10.25
N SER A 570 -17.20 -75.51 9.56
CA SER A 570 -16.24 -74.42 9.70
C SER A 570 -16.39 -73.44 8.55
N VAL A 571 -16.40 -72.14 8.86
CA VAL A 571 -16.53 -71.06 7.88
C VAL A 571 -15.41 -70.04 8.05
N ASN A 572 -14.68 -69.76 6.98
CA ASN A 572 -13.64 -68.74 6.94
C ASN A 572 -14.24 -67.32 7.05
N LEU A 573 -13.62 -66.47 7.87
CA LEU A 573 -14.11 -65.13 8.18
C LEU A 573 -13.08 -64.05 7.84
N SER A 574 -13.52 -63.01 7.12
CA SER A 574 -12.70 -61.83 6.82
C SER A 574 -12.59 -60.88 8.03
N PRO A 575 -11.44 -60.19 8.21
CA PRO A 575 -11.27 -59.16 9.25
C PRO A 575 -12.34 -58.05 9.19
N ASN A 576 -12.83 -57.73 8.00
CA ASN A 576 -13.84 -56.69 7.83
C ASN A 576 -15.21 -57.11 8.37
N GLN A 577 -15.47 -58.41 8.53
CA GLN A 577 -16.73 -58.92 9.07
C GLN A 577 -16.74 -58.93 10.60
N ILE A 578 -15.66 -59.43 11.22
CA ILE A 578 -15.56 -59.54 12.68
C ILE A 578 -15.56 -58.18 13.39
N CYS A 579 -15.08 -57.14 12.70
CA CYS A 579 -15.03 -55.77 13.22
C CYS A 579 -16.36 -55.01 13.12
N ARG A 580 -17.42 -55.60 12.55
CA ARG A 580 -18.71 -54.91 12.40
C ARG A 580 -19.48 -54.85 13.72
N PRO A 581 -20.08 -53.69 14.04
CA PRO A 581 -21.17 -53.64 15.01
C PRO A 581 -22.29 -54.59 14.55
N LEU A 582 -22.86 -55.37 15.48
CA LEU A 582 -23.94 -56.35 15.26
C LEU A 582 -23.55 -57.71 14.66
N PHE A 583 -22.27 -57.97 14.37
CA PHE A 583 -21.85 -59.29 13.81
C PHE A 583 -22.29 -60.49 14.66
N VAL A 584 -22.23 -60.35 15.99
CA VAL A 584 -22.66 -61.42 16.93
C VAL A 584 -24.17 -61.66 16.84
N GLU A 585 -24.97 -60.60 16.72
CA GLU A 585 -26.43 -60.68 16.58
C GLU A 585 -26.83 -61.34 15.24
N GLU A 586 -26.06 -61.09 14.17
CA GLU A 586 -26.25 -61.74 12.88
C GLU A 586 -26.04 -63.27 12.97
N ILE A 587 -24.99 -63.72 13.67
CA ILE A 587 -24.74 -65.16 13.91
C ILE A 587 -25.87 -65.78 14.73
N GLU A 588 -26.30 -65.12 15.80
CA GLU A 588 -27.40 -65.59 16.64
C GLU A 588 -28.68 -65.79 15.84
N ASN A 589 -29.02 -64.83 14.98
CA ASN A 589 -30.19 -64.91 14.13
C ASN A 589 -30.10 -66.09 13.15
N ILE A 590 -28.92 -66.35 12.57
CA ILE A 590 -28.70 -67.49 11.68
C ILE A 590 -28.87 -68.81 12.43
N LEU A 591 -28.26 -68.97 13.60
CA LEU A 591 -28.37 -70.17 14.43
C LEU A 591 -29.81 -70.42 14.90
N GLN A 592 -30.52 -69.36 15.33
CA GLN A 592 -31.93 -69.45 15.72
C GLN A 592 -32.83 -69.86 14.55
N THR A 593 -32.63 -69.27 13.37
CA THR A 593 -33.42 -69.56 12.17
C THR A 593 -33.19 -70.98 11.67
N THR A 594 -31.96 -71.48 11.77
CA THR A 594 -31.59 -72.85 11.38
C THR A 594 -31.81 -73.89 12.47
N LYS A 595 -32.23 -73.47 13.68
CA LYS A 595 -32.44 -74.30 14.87
C LYS A 595 -31.20 -75.12 15.27
N LEU A 596 -30.03 -74.51 15.11
CA LEU A 596 -28.76 -75.11 15.47
C LEU A 596 -28.26 -74.60 16.82
N ASP A 597 -27.65 -75.49 17.58
CA ASP A 597 -26.87 -75.13 18.75
C ASP A 597 -25.54 -74.48 18.34
N GLY A 598 -24.99 -73.65 19.21
CA GLY A 598 -23.74 -72.91 18.97
C GLY A 598 -22.47 -73.77 18.86
N ASP A 599 -22.58 -75.10 18.88
CA ASP A 599 -21.49 -76.04 18.58
C ASP A 599 -21.51 -76.54 17.13
N ALA A 600 -22.52 -76.16 16.34
CA ALA A 600 -22.65 -76.52 14.94
C ALA A 600 -21.80 -75.67 13.99
N LEU A 601 -21.45 -74.46 14.39
CA LEU A 601 -20.72 -73.50 13.58
C LEU A 601 -19.39 -73.13 14.26
N VAL A 602 -18.30 -73.31 13.52
CA VAL A 602 -16.95 -72.86 13.89
C VAL A 602 -16.54 -71.76 12.93
N LEU A 603 -16.07 -70.63 13.45
CA LEU A 603 -15.55 -69.54 12.63
C LEU A 603 -14.04 -69.63 12.56
N GLU A 604 -13.49 -69.61 11.36
CA GLU A 604 -12.05 -69.62 11.13
C GLU A 604 -11.55 -68.22 10.83
N ILE A 605 -10.50 -67.83 11.56
CA ILE A 605 -9.79 -66.57 11.35
C ILE A 605 -8.31 -66.85 11.15
N THR A 606 -7.68 -66.06 10.28
CA THR A 606 -6.24 -66.12 10.08
C THR A 606 -5.50 -65.45 11.24
N GLU A 607 -4.30 -65.93 11.54
CA GLU A 607 -3.46 -65.40 12.64
C GLU A 607 -3.19 -63.89 12.52
N GLY A 608 -2.99 -63.37 11.31
CA GLY A 608 -2.75 -61.95 11.07
C GLY A 608 -3.90 -61.05 11.56
N VAL A 609 -5.14 -61.50 11.39
CA VAL A 609 -6.35 -60.78 11.84
C VAL A 609 -6.42 -60.75 13.35
N LEU A 610 -6.11 -61.87 14.00
CA LEU A 610 -6.09 -61.98 15.46
C LEU A 610 -5.09 -61.00 16.08
N ILE A 611 -3.90 -60.85 15.48
CA ILE A 611 -2.84 -59.97 15.98
C ILE A 611 -3.18 -58.49 15.76
N GLN A 612 -3.72 -58.13 14.59
CA GLN A 612 -4.00 -56.74 14.24
C GLN A 612 -5.20 -56.14 15.00
N HIS A 613 -6.17 -56.96 15.39
CA HIS A 613 -7.43 -56.52 16.01
C HIS A 613 -7.74 -57.21 17.34
N LEU A 614 -6.69 -57.50 18.13
CA LEU A 614 -6.79 -58.35 19.32
C LEU A 614 -7.91 -57.93 20.30
N GLU A 615 -8.07 -56.63 20.58
CA GLU A 615 -9.09 -56.14 21.53
C GLU A 615 -10.52 -56.35 21.01
N ILE A 616 -10.77 -56.04 19.74
CA ILE A 616 -12.08 -56.19 19.09
C ILE A 616 -12.43 -57.67 18.97
N VAL A 617 -11.49 -58.50 18.53
CA VAL A 617 -11.67 -59.95 18.42
C VAL A 617 -11.90 -60.56 19.80
N ALA A 618 -11.20 -60.11 20.85
CA ALA A 618 -11.40 -60.56 22.22
C ALA A 618 -12.79 -60.18 22.78
N GLU A 619 -13.29 -58.98 22.48
CA GLU A 619 -14.63 -58.56 22.88
C GLU A 619 -15.71 -59.36 22.12
N CYS A 620 -15.52 -59.55 20.82
CA CYS A 620 -16.39 -60.36 19.98
C CYS A 620 -16.46 -61.81 20.49
N LEU A 621 -15.30 -62.41 20.78
CA LEU A 621 -15.19 -63.74 21.39
C LEU A 621 -15.90 -63.85 22.74
N LYS A 622 -15.82 -62.82 23.60
CA LYS A 622 -16.54 -62.80 24.89
C LYS A 622 -18.05 -62.80 24.68
N LYS A 623 -18.54 -61.97 23.75
CA LYS A 623 -19.97 -61.91 23.40
C LYS A 623 -20.44 -63.22 22.80
N ILE A 624 -19.69 -63.79 21.87
CA ILE A 624 -20.00 -65.08 21.26
C ILE A 624 -20.06 -66.22 22.31
N LYS A 625 -19.12 -66.26 23.26
CA LYS A 625 -19.14 -67.25 24.36
C LYS A 625 -20.31 -67.07 25.33
N SER A 626 -20.71 -65.82 25.63
CA SER A 626 -21.86 -65.57 26.53
C SER A 626 -23.20 -66.02 25.94
N HIS A 627 -23.28 -66.20 24.61
CA HIS A 627 -24.47 -66.66 23.90
C HIS A 627 -24.46 -68.17 23.61
N GLY A 628 -23.62 -68.96 24.31
CA GLY A 628 -23.72 -70.42 24.34
C GLY A 628 -22.89 -71.19 23.31
N MET A 629 -22.12 -70.50 22.46
CA MET A 629 -21.18 -71.17 21.55
C MET A 629 -19.97 -71.71 22.33
N LYS A 630 -19.83 -73.05 22.39
CA LYS A 630 -18.81 -73.73 23.22
C LYS A 630 -17.40 -73.64 22.66
N ASN A 631 -17.24 -73.59 21.33
CA ASN A 631 -15.95 -73.47 20.64
C ASN A 631 -16.10 -72.64 19.35
N PRO A 632 -16.30 -71.32 19.47
CA PRO A 632 -16.77 -70.53 18.35
C PRO A 632 -15.71 -70.18 17.31
N ILE A 633 -14.42 -70.23 17.68
CA ILE A 633 -13.33 -69.78 16.80
C ILE A 633 -12.16 -70.75 16.84
N ALA A 634 -11.75 -71.21 15.66
CA ALA A 634 -10.47 -71.88 15.45
C ALA A 634 -9.52 -70.89 14.75
N ALA A 635 -8.31 -70.72 15.29
CA ALA A 635 -7.26 -69.92 14.64
C ALA A 635 -6.42 -70.85 13.76
N SER A 636 -6.40 -70.62 12.45
CA SER A 636 -5.52 -71.35 11.53
C SER A 636 -4.22 -70.56 11.31
N CYS A 637 -3.08 -71.25 11.50
CA CYS A 637 -1.75 -70.70 11.25
C CYS A 637 -1.38 -71.03 9.80
N GLY A 638 -1.39 -70.02 8.93
CA GLY A 638 -0.97 -70.16 7.53
C GLY A 638 -1.61 -69.14 6.60
N VAL A 639 -0.79 -68.65 5.66
CA VAL A 639 -1.25 -67.96 4.44
C VAL A 639 -2.28 -68.86 3.75
N SER A 640 -3.46 -68.31 3.46
CA SER A 640 -4.51 -68.84 2.58
C SER A 640 -4.41 -70.35 2.30
N ARG A 641 -4.99 -71.20 3.15
CA ARG A 641 -5.15 -72.64 2.89
C ARG A 641 -6.14 -72.96 1.75
N MET A 642 -6.47 -71.97 0.91
CA MET A 642 -7.30 -72.14 -0.28
C MET A 642 -6.53 -72.77 -1.46
N GLU A 643 -5.24 -73.09 -1.29
CA GLU A 643 -4.46 -73.91 -2.21
C GLU A 643 -4.75 -75.41 -2.01
N THR A 644 -5.94 -75.89 -2.38
CA THR A 644 -6.05 -77.28 -2.84
C THR A 644 -7.00 -77.34 -4.03
N THR A 645 -6.39 -77.70 -5.16
CA THR A 645 -6.92 -78.00 -6.50
C THR A 645 -8.24 -78.75 -6.55
#